data_AF-A0A164Z7P0-F1
#
_entry.id   AF-A0A164Z7P0-F1
#
_cell.length_a   1.000
_cell.length_b   1.000
_cell.length_c   1.000
_cell.angle_alpha   90.00
_cell.angle_beta   90.00
_cell.angle_gamma   90.00
#
_symmetry.space_group_name_H-M   'P 1'
#
loop_
_entity.id
_entity.type
_entity.pdbx_description
1 polymer ?
#
loop_
_entity_poly.entity_id
_entity_poly.type
_entity_poly.pdbx_seq_one_letter_code
_entity_poly.pdbx_strand_id
1 'polypeptide(L)'
;MSRQRRAENSSSSSSESDRSDSSQLHLQADESADEEILQAYLGTVAVPVEELNTSWVHSTHGNRPLDAHHVQHLQRVFAETGIHKTPIENRMLAGISLSHWKEMVRALLDEGEHLKEALRRAAAGDWRIRGRFSEFRQLETLGGGRSPVLYAGQHRRAAVLALREQIASPDESLTAWPVDFFNEAKLSALGRARLQENRKPTILVDTDGDLWAKLTTLLDDESAAKRKTIFKSKSAFEQWGRRVSKLSASEAQRWYTLFRHPLKNVIDRFCQTAWGRKTMTVGAFDSAIKSRMHDRFRGILTAQLDALQSALDQKFPSIQASEVNALARLSQPFTRTELTNLFFPPGTAGKNQTRRVALQEAVFIRGKEHSSRRAGFFTYLDDMEYFTVYQYFVHNPDVSIISYAQFASLTHKVGVTAGYILHHVVTWINPRYEKPGNASKDRRNETWKEAIHRSLDAYSRQHPNWTRSDNDSRADDLENQIYMLIYRSSKHWNDSAVKPTYTTTPDQVQALLDQGKMSAADYRKRFDLGIWNELRSRVQHHLGTDPFHWEVMAFFNYHAEEEETPYETLPWTTWGRKIQESMWASNWELQGLPFLRTEQLQADLVLQGALFGAKWTYRALRQRLLAEPSEPVVLSRQKQREQMTEVRPPHLTLHLSH
;
A
#
# COMPACT_ATOMS: atom_id res chain seq x y z
N MET A 1 33.90 -58.60 -37.39
CA MET A 1 33.03 -58.04 -36.34
C MET A 1 33.70 -56.78 -35.80
N SER A 2 33.60 -55.69 -36.57
CA SER A 2 34.53 -54.56 -36.51
C SER A 2 34.02 -53.40 -35.67
N ARG A 3 34.95 -52.88 -34.88
CA ARG A 3 34.86 -51.64 -34.11
C ARG A 3 35.00 -50.39 -35.00
N GLN A 4 34.36 -49.32 -34.51
CA GLN A 4 34.79 -47.92 -34.50
C GLN A 4 34.67 -47.00 -35.74
N ARG A 5 34.14 -45.81 -35.40
CA ARG A 5 34.33 -44.44 -35.95
C ARG A 5 33.68 -44.08 -37.29
N ARG A 6 32.86 -43.02 -37.29
CA ARG A 6 33.20 -41.73 -37.95
C ARG A 6 32.25 -40.59 -37.56
N ALA A 7 32.84 -39.40 -37.44
CA ALA A 7 32.16 -38.10 -37.42
C ALA A 7 31.74 -37.70 -38.84
N GLU A 8 30.77 -36.79 -38.98
CA GLU A 8 30.94 -35.45 -39.59
C GLU A 8 29.61 -34.73 -39.89
N ASN A 9 29.74 -33.40 -39.87
CA ASN A 9 28.75 -32.35 -39.97
C ASN A 9 28.07 -32.20 -41.34
N SER A 10 27.04 -31.33 -41.32
CA SER A 10 26.68 -30.30 -42.32
C SER A 10 25.54 -30.56 -43.32
N SER A 11 24.40 -29.94 -42.98
CA SER A 11 23.53 -29.06 -43.80
C SER A 11 23.15 -29.46 -45.23
N SER A 12 21.86 -29.67 -45.48
CA SER A 12 20.96 -28.64 -46.03
C SER A 12 19.57 -29.18 -46.42
N SER A 13 18.60 -28.27 -46.28
CA SER A 13 17.29 -28.13 -46.94
C SER A 13 16.19 -29.22 -46.82
N SER A 14 15.10 -28.76 -46.20
CA SER A 14 13.70 -28.81 -46.68
C SER A 14 13.00 -30.17 -46.77
N SER A 15 12.09 -30.40 -45.82
CA SER A 15 10.74 -30.84 -46.14
C SER A 15 9.74 -30.16 -45.22
N GLU A 16 8.83 -29.44 -45.85
CA GLU A 16 7.58 -28.93 -45.33
C GLU A 16 6.71 -30.11 -44.88
N SER A 17 6.25 -30.12 -43.64
CA SER A 17 4.88 -30.45 -43.26
C SER A 17 4.68 -30.24 -41.76
N ASP A 18 3.46 -29.85 -41.39
CA ASP A 18 2.92 -29.77 -40.03
C ASP A 18 3.15 -28.46 -39.28
N ARG A 19 2.72 -27.37 -39.93
CA ARG A 19 2.04 -26.26 -39.25
C ARG A 19 0.56 -26.28 -39.62
N SER A 20 -0.24 -26.94 -38.81
CA SER A 20 -1.67 -26.65 -38.70
C SER A 20 -2.09 -26.66 -37.22
N ASP A 21 -2.91 -25.67 -36.89
CA ASP A 21 -3.72 -25.57 -35.68
C ASP A 21 -3.05 -25.34 -34.31
N SER A 22 -2.61 -24.09 -34.08
CA SER A 22 -2.77 -23.47 -32.76
C SER A 22 -2.88 -21.94 -32.87
N SER A 23 -3.86 -21.45 -33.64
CA SER A 23 -4.15 -20.02 -33.73
C SER A 23 -5.64 -19.74 -33.89
N GLN A 24 -6.50 -20.47 -33.17
CA GLN A 24 -7.82 -19.95 -32.84
C GLN A 24 -7.72 -19.17 -31.52
N LEU A 25 -7.16 -17.97 -31.62
CA LEU A 25 -7.38 -16.90 -30.66
C LEU A 25 -8.90 -16.69 -30.56
N HIS A 26 -9.50 -17.14 -29.46
CA HIS A 26 -10.89 -16.88 -29.10
C HIS A 26 -11.16 -15.36 -29.08
N LEU A 27 -11.65 -14.85 -30.20
CA LEU A 27 -12.16 -13.49 -30.42
C LEU A 27 -13.59 -13.29 -29.85
N GLN A 28 -14.20 -14.30 -29.23
CA GLN A 28 -15.64 -14.35 -28.98
C GLN A 28 -16.20 -13.61 -27.74
N ALA A 29 -15.42 -12.79 -27.03
CA ALA A 29 -15.89 -12.27 -25.72
C ALA A 29 -16.07 -10.75 -25.59
N ASP A 30 -15.52 -9.92 -26.48
CA ASP A 30 -15.74 -8.47 -26.43
C ASP A 30 -17.02 -8.07 -27.20
N GLU A 31 -17.37 -8.80 -28.26
CA GLU A 31 -18.56 -8.54 -29.09
C GLU A 31 -19.88 -8.72 -28.32
N SER A 32 -19.95 -9.65 -27.35
CA SER A 32 -21.20 -9.97 -26.65
C SER A 32 -21.78 -8.82 -25.81
N ALA A 33 -20.95 -7.96 -25.21
CA ALA A 33 -21.44 -6.84 -24.40
C ALA A 33 -21.85 -5.65 -25.27
N ASP A 34 -21.11 -5.39 -26.35
CA ASP A 34 -21.46 -4.35 -27.31
C ASP A 34 -22.73 -4.75 -28.10
N GLU A 35 -22.87 -6.02 -28.47
CA GLU A 35 -24.10 -6.57 -29.03
C GLU A 35 -25.26 -6.48 -28.04
N GLU A 36 -25.06 -6.84 -26.77
CA GLU A 36 -26.06 -6.69 -25.72
C GLU A 36 -26.53 -5.24 -25.59
N ILE A 37 -25.60 -4.27 -25.55
CA ILE A 37 -25.91 -2.84 -25.47
C ILE A 37 -26.71 -2.39 -26.70
N LEU A 38 -26.31 -2.83 -27.90
CA LEU A 38 -27.05 -2.58 -29.14
C LEU A 38 -28.45 -3.20 -29.10
N GLN A 39 -28.59 -4.38 -28.48
CA GLN A 39 -29.87 -5.06 -28.33
C GLN A 39 -30.76 -4.41 -27.24
N ALA A 40 -30.15 -3.80 -26.23
CA ALA A 40 -30.85 -3.09 -25.17
C ALA A 40 -31.25 -1.67 -25.58
N TYR A 41 -30.60 -1.07 -26.58
CA TYR A 41 -30.90 0.28 -27.06
C TYR A 41 -32.36 0.41 -27.53
N LEU A 42 -33.02 1.46 -27.05
CA LEU A 42 -34.42 1.78 -27.31
C LEU A 42 -34.56 3.01 -28.23
N GLY A 43 -33.77 4.06 -28.03
CA GLY A 43 -33.84 5.27 -28.84
C GLY A 43 -33.22 6.48 -28.15
N THR A 44 -33.07 7.58 -28.89
CA THR A 44 -32.62 8.87 -28.35
C THR A 44 -33.83 9.79 -28.19
N VAL A 45 -34.01 10.44 -27.05
CA VAL A 45 -35.05 11.48 -26.87
C VAL A 45 -34.49 12.65 -26.07
N ALA A 46 -34.93 13.87 -26.35
CA ALA A 46 -34.59 15.03 -25.53
C ALA A 46 -35.56 15.15 -24.35
N VAL A 47 -35.04 15.10 -23.13
CA VAL A 47 -35.85 15.10 -21.88
C VAL A 47 -35.28 16.08 -20.86
N PRO A 48 -36.07 16.57 -19.89
CA PRO A 48 -35.58 17.45 -18.84
C PRO A 48 -34.56 16.72 -17.98
N VAL A 49 -33.37 17.31 -17.81
CA VAL A 49 -32.28 16.65 -17.06
C VAL A 49 -32.61 16.46 -15.59
N GLU A 50 -33.50 17.28 -15.03
CA GLU A 50 -34.00 17.23 -13.65
C GLU A 50 -34.59 15.86 -13.32
N GLU A 51 -35.29 15.24 -14.28
CA GLU A 51 -36.05 14.01 -14.07
C GLU A 51 -35.21 12.73 -14.20
N LEU A 52 -33.91 12.86 -14.51
CA LEU A 52 -32.97 11.75 -14.57
C LEU A 52 -32.43 11.42 -13.16
N ASN A 53 -32.57 10.16 -12.75
CA ASN A 53 -32.13 9.68 -11.45
C ASN A 53 -30.61 9.40 -11.43
N THR A 54 -29.87 10.10 -10.58
CA THR A 54 -28.42 9.88 -10.43
C THR A 54 -28.05 8.78 -9.43
N SER A 55 -29.03 8.19 -8.74
CA SER A 55 -28.81 7.15 -7.73
C SER A 55 -28.88 5.77 -8.36
N TRP A 56 -27.76 5.05 -8.38
CA TRP A 56 -27.70 3.67 -8.88
C TRP A 56 -28.31 2.73 -7.84
N VAL A 57 -29.58 2.34 -8.03
CA VAL A 57 -30.32 1.42 -7.13
C VAL A 57 -29.65 0.04 -7.03
N HIS A 58 -28.81 -0.32 -8.01
CA HIS A 58 -28.22 -1.66 -8.14
C HIS A 58 -26.71 -1.73 -7.86
N SER A 59 -26.05 -0.64 -7.48
CA SER A 59 -24.64 -0.71 -7.07
C SER A 59 -24.50 -0.36 -5.59
N THR A 60 -23.70 -1.15 -4.88
CA THR A 60 -23.30 -0.90 -3.48
C THR A 60 -22.50 0.40 -3.30
N HIS A 61 -22.12 1.06 -4.40
CA HIS A 61 -21.25 2.23 -4.38
C HIS A 61 -21.89 3.51 -4.95
N GLY A 62 -23.08 3.47 -5.55
CA GLY A 62 -23.70 4.65 -6.18
C GLY A 62 -22.92 5.20 -7.39
N ASN A 63 -23.47 6.21 -8.07
CA ASN A 63 -22.81 6.90 -9.20
C ASN A 63 -21.57 7.67 -8.72
N ARG A 64 -20.70 8.07 -9.65
CA ARG A 64 -19.48 8.83 -9.34
C ARG A 64 -19.83 10.11 -8.57
N PRO A 65 -19.04 10.57 -7.60
CA PRO A 65 -19.27 11.87 -6.97
C PRO A 65 -19.15 13.01 -8.00
N LEU A 66 -19.91 14.09 -7.81
CA LEU A 66 -19.78 15.28 -8.65
C LEU A 66 -18.43 15.97 -8.41
N ASP A 67 -17.65 16.18 -9.47
CA ASP A 67 -16.48 17.05 -9.45
C ASP A 67 -16.87 18.50 -9.77
N ALA A 68 -16.87 19.36 -8.74
CA ALA A 68 -17.24 20.76 -8.88
C ALA A 68 -16.39 21.54 -9.89
N HIS A 69 -15.10 21.23 -10.04
CA HIS A 69 -14.24 21.90 -11.01
C HIS A 69 -14.61 21.49 -12.44
N HIS A 70 -14.91 20.22 -12.65
CA HIS A 70 -15.38 19.74 -13.95
C HIS A 70 -16.76 20.31 -14.29
N VAL A 71 -17.68 20.40 -13.32
CA VAL A 71 -18.98 21.09 -13.49
C VAL A 71 -18.76 22.55 -13.89
N GLN A 72 -17.93 23.30 -13.17
CA GLN A 72 -17.60 24.70 -13.51
C GLN A 72 -16.92 24.84 -14.87
N HIS A 73 -16.07 23.90 -15.25
CA HIS A 73 -15.47 23.88 -16.58
C HIS A 73 -16.53 23.66 -17.66
N LEU A 74 -17.44 22.71 -17.47
CA LEU A 74 -18.56 22.50 -18.39
C LEU A 74 -19.46 23.74 -18.48
N GLN A 75 -19.74 24.41 -17.37
CA GLN A 75 -20.49 25.67 -17.37
C GLN A 75 -19.80 26.75 -18.21
N ARG A 76 -18.47 26.92 -18.05
CA ARG A 76 -17.69 27.86 -18.86
C ARG A 76 -17.71 27.49 -20.34
N VAL A 77 -17.50 26.21 -20.67
CA VAL A 77 -17.57 25.73 -22.05
C VAL A 77 -18.94 26.02 -22.66
N PHE A 78 -20.02 25.70 -21.96
CA PHE A 78 -21.39 25.98 -22.40
C PHE A 78 -21.66 27.48 -22.62
N ALA A 79 -21.08 28.34 -21.79
CA ALA A 79 -21.20 29.80 -21.93
C ALA A 79 -20.32 30.36 -23.08
N GLU A 80 -19.11 29.84 -23.28
CA GLU A 80 -18.12 30.35 -24.23
C GLU A 80 -18.35 29.84 -25.66
N THR A 81 -18.65 28.56 -25.82
CA THR A 81 -18.82 27.93 -27.15
C THR A 81 -20.27 27.77 -27.57
N GLY A 82 -21.22 28.04 -26.66
CA GLY A 82 -22.62 27.65 -26.83
C GLY A 82 -22.84 26.16 -26.52
N ILE A 83 -24.12 25.78 -26.37
CA ILE A 83 -24.50 24.43 -25.93
C ILE A 83 -24.69 23.51 -27.14
N HIS A 84 -23.64 22.79 -27.50
CA HIS A 84 -23.69 21.79 -28.56
C HIS A 84 -24.18 20.44 -28.03
N LYS A 85 -25.51 20.22 -28.02
CA LYS A 85 -26.13 18.99 -27.49
C LYS A 85 -26.11 17.82 -28.47
N THR A 86 -26.14 18.10 -29.77
CA THR A 86 -26.37 17.13 -30.86
C THR A 86 -25.28 16.05 -31.05
N PRO A 87 -23.97 16.32 -30.84
CA PRO A 87 -22.94 15.32 -31.05
C PRO A 87 -23.11 14.11 -30.12
N ILE A 88 -22.82 12.90 -30.62
CA ILE A 88 -23.03 11.64 -29.89
C ILE A 88 -22.27 11.63 -28.56
N GLU A 89 -21.09 12.26 -28.53
CA GLU A 89 -20.25 12.42 -27.35
C GLU A 89 -20.86 13.27 -26.23
N ASN A 90 -21.82 14.15 -26.56
CA ASN A 90 -22.47 15.06 -25.63
C ASN A 90 -23.80 14.54 -25.09
N ARG A 91 -24.34 13.47 -25.68
CA ARG A 91 -25.55 12.80 -25.21
C ARG A 91 -25.33 12.18 -23.83
N MET A 92 -26.41 12.09 -23.06
CA MET A 92 -26.43 11.33 -21.82
C MET A 92 -26.93 9.92 -22.09
N LEU A 93 -26.62 8.98 -21.20
CA LEU A 93 -27.03 7.58 -21.32
C LEU A 93 -27.89 7.22 -20.12
N ALA A 94 -29.08 6.65 -20.33
CA ALA A 94 -29.99 6.29 -19.26
C ALA A 94 -30.64 4.91 -19.43
N GLY A 95 -30.86 4.24 -18.30
CA GLY A 95 -31.65 3.02 -18.18
C GLY A 95 -33.11 3.33 -17.91
N ILE A 96 -34.00 2.64 -18.61
CA ILE A 96 -35.45 2.75 -18.42
C ILE A 96 -36.11 1.36 -18.56
N SER A 97 -37.21 1.16 -17.84
CA SER A 97 -38.05 -0.04 -18.03
C SER A 97 -38.78 0.02 -19.37
N LEU A 98 -39.02 -1.13 -20.00
CA LEU A 98 -39.72 -1.18 -21.28
C LEU A 98 -41.15 -0.62 -21.20
N SER A 99 -41.86 -0.80 -20.07
CA SER A 99 -43.21 -0.24 -19.88
C SER A 99 -43.18 1.28 -19.84
N HIS A 100 -42.22 1.86 -19.11
CA HIS A 100 -42.09 3.31 -18.99
C HIS A 100 -41.60 3.94 -20.31
N TRP A 101 -40.71 3.28 -21.05
CA TRP A 101 -40.36 3.68 -22.41
C TRP A 101 -41.59 3.72 -23.33
N LYS A 102 -42.47 2.70 -23.26
CA LYS A 102 -43.71 2.68 -24.07
C LYS A 102 -44.63 3.86 -23.75
N GLU A 103 -44.76 4.23 -22.48
CA GLU A 103 -45.56 5.39 -22.07
C GLU A 103 -44.95 6.69 -22.59
N MET A 104 -43.64 6.86 -22.42
CA MET A 104 -42.91 8.03 -22.90
C MET A 104 -43.01 8.16 -24.43
N VAL A 105 -42.89 7.05 -25.15
CA VAL A 105 -43.10 7.01 -26.60
C VAL A 105 -44.55 7.39 -26.94
N ARG A 106 -45.58 6.84 -26.27
CA ARG A 106 -46.98 7.25 -26.53
C ARG A 106 -47.20 8.76 -26.35
N ALA A 107 -46.61 9.39 -25.34
CA ALA A 107 -46.69 10.84 -25.13
C ALA A 107 -46.02 11.65 -26.25
N LEU A 108 -44.99 11.10 -26.91
CA LEU A 108 -44.39 11.69 -28.11
C LEU A 108 -45.24 11.50 -29.37
N LEU A 109 -46.16 10.55 -29.38
CA LEU A 109 -46.83 10.00 -30.58
C LEU A 109 -48.20 10.63 -30.91
N ASP A 110 -48.63 11.71 -30.26
CA ASP A 110 -49.98 12.28 -30.48
C ASP A 110 -50.12 13.20 -31.74
N GLU A 111 -49.06 13.56 -32.49
CA GLU A 111 -49.19 14.54 -33.61
C GLU A 111 -48.21 14.35 -34.82
N GLY A 112 -48.41 13.37 -35.73
CA GLY A 112 -47.64 13.31 -37.01
C GLY A 112 -47.73 12.04 -37.89
N GLU A 113 -47.31 12.13 -39.17
CA GLU A 113 -47.34 11.04 -40.18
C GLU A 113 -46.12 10.09 -40.15
N HIS A 114 -44.91 10.57 -39.81
CA HIS A 114 -43.71 9.72 -39.60
C HIS A 114 -43.86 8.74 -38.40
N LEU A 115 -44.94 8.93 -37.64
CA LEU A 115 -45.35 8.32 -36.38
C LEU A 115 -46.13 7.00 -36.59
N LYS A 116 -46.81 6.84 -37.73
CA LYS A 116 -47.60 5.64 -38.06
C LYS A 116 -46.73 4.41 -38.32
N GLU A 117 -45.53 4.61 -38.86
CA GLU A 117 -44.55 3.53 -39.08
C GLU A 117 -43.88 3.10 -37.75
N ALA A 118 -43.59 4.05 -36.85
CA ALA A 118 -43.13 3.73 -35.50
C ALA A 118 -44.19 2.96 -34.69
N LEU A 119 -45.47 3.34 -34.81
CA LEU A 119 -46.60 2.62 -34.23
C LEU A 119 -46.82 1.23 -34.86
N ARG A 120 -46.67 1.07 -36.19
CA ARG A 120 -46.73 -0.23 -36.87
C ARG A 120 -45.61 -1.17 -36.42
N ARG A 121 -44.39 -0.66 -36.28
CA ARG A 121 -43.23 -1.42 -35.79
C ARG A 121 -43.35 -1.77 -34.32
N ALA A 122 -43.83 -0.84 -33.50
CA ALA A 122 -44.13 -1.06 -32.10
C ALA A 122 -45.24 -2.12 -31.91
N ALA A 123 -46.28 -2.10 -32.75
CA ALA A 123 -47.32 -3.13 -32.80
C ALA A 123 -46.78 -4.50 -33.26
N ALA A 124 -45.74 -4.52 -34.11
CA ALA A 124 -44.98 -5.72 -34.48
C ALA A 124 -43.93 -6.14 -33.42
N GLY A 125 -43.84 -5.45 -32.28
CA GLY A 125 -42.94 -5.77 -31.17
C GLY A 125 -41.59 -5.05 -31.18
N ASP A 126 -41.28 -4.24 -32.19
CA ASP A 126 -40.06 -3.42 -32.27
C ASP A 126 -40.31 -2.01 -31.75
N TRP A 127 -39.95 -1.77 -30.49
CA TRP A 127 -40.08 -0.47 -29.81
C TRP A 127 -38.87 0.43 -29.99
N ARG A 128 -37.95 0.08 -30.91
CA ARG A 128 -36.76 0.88 -31.17
C ARG A 128 -37.08 2.05 -32.09
N ILE A 129 -36.72 3.27 -31.67
CA ILE A 129 -36.79 4.44 -32.52
C ILE A 129 -35.42 4.69 -33.14
N ARG A 130 -35.35 4.61 -34.48
CA ARG A 130 -34.16 4.92 -35.28
C ARG A 130 -34.46 6.16 -36.11
N GLY A 131 -33.76 7.26 -35.83
CA GLY A 131 -33.94 8.54 -36.50
C GLY A 131 -32.76 9.48 -36.24
N ARG A 132 -32.69 10.61 -36.96
CA ARG A 132 -31.72 11.67 -36.68
C ARG A 132 -32.18 12.46 -35.46
N PHE A 133 -31.26 12.95 -34.63
CA PHE A 133 -31.61 13.66 -33.40
C PHE A 133 -32.60 14.83 -33.61
N SER A 134 -32.50 15.53 -34.75
CA SER A 134 -33.39 16.63 -35.13
C SER A 134 -34.86 16.21 -35.34
N GLU A 135 -35.15 14.92 -35.41
CA GLU A 135 -36.49 14.35 -35.62
C GLU A 135 -37.20 14.02 -34.30
N PHE A 136 -36.52 14.17 -33.15
CA PHE A 136 -37.07 13.84 -31.84
C PHE A 136 -37.56 15.09 -31.12
N ARG A 137 -38.82 15.06 -30.67
CA ARG A 137 -39.45 16.14 -29.89
C ARG A 137 -38.85 16.21 -28.46
N GLN A 138 -38.82 17.42 -27.90
CA GLN A 138 -38.49 17.65 -26.50
C GLN A 138 -39.69 17.30 -25.63
N LEU A 139 -39.49 16.44 -24.63
CA LEU A 139 -40.51 16.15 -23.64
C LEU A 139 -40.47 17.20 -22.53
N GLU A 140 -41.64 17.69 -22.14
CA GLU A 140 -41.79 18.59 -20.98
C GLU A 140 -41.72 17.81 -19.67
N THR A 141 -42.20 16.55 -19.66
CA THR A 141 -42.06 15.62 -18.53
C THR A 141 -41.95 14.15 -19.01
N LEU A 142 -41.32 13.28 -18.23
CA LEU A 142 -41.17 11.84 -18.52
C LEU A 142 -42.43 11.02 -18.24
N GLY A 143 -43.43 11.59 -17.54
CA GLY A 143 -44.64 10.88 -17.11
C GLY A 143 -44.39 9.71 -16.13
N GLY A 144 -45.44 9.24 -15.44
CA GLY A 144 -45.43 7.94 -14.74
C GLY A 144 -44.65 7.83 -13.40
N GLY A 145 -44.10 8.93 -12.86
CA GLY A 145 -43.55 8.99 -11.49
C GLY A 145 -42.30 8.16 -11.20
N ARG A 146 -41.71 7.47 -12.20
CA ARG A 146 -40.45 6.73 -12.07
C ARG A 146 -39.37 7.41 -12.90
N SER A 147 -38.27 7.83 -12.28
CA SER A 147 -37.16 8.49 -12.98
C SER A 147 -36.18 7.48 -13.59
N PRO A 148 -35.86 7.55 -14.90
CA PRO A 148 -34.83 6.73 -15.54
C PRO A 148 -33.46 6.88 -14.87
N VAL A 149 -32.70 5.80 -14.79
CA VAL A 149 -31.39 5.77 -14.11
C VAL A 149 -30.32 6.31 -15.04
N LEU A 150 -29.61 7.36 -14.62
CA LEU A 150 -28.53 7.97 -15.38
C LEU A 150 -27.24 7.12 -15.28
N TYR A 151 -26.87 6.48 -16.40
CA TYR A 151 -25.61 5.74 -16.52
C TYR A 151 -24.41 6.64 -16.82
N ALA A 152 -24.59 7.66 -17.68
CA ALA A 152 -23.53 8.60 -18.01
C ALA A 152 -24.08 10.01 -18.27
N GLY A 153 -23.32 11.04 -17.86
CA GLY A 153 -23.67 12.44 -18.08
C GLY A 153 -24.02 13.26 -16.84
N GLN A 154 -23.83 12.73 -15.63
CA GLN A 154 -24.20 13.41 -14.37
C GLN A 154 -23.57 14.81 -14.18
N HIS A 155 -22.32 15.01 -14.62
CA HIS A 155 -21.64 16.30 -14.51
C HIS A 155 -22.24 17.34 -15.47
N ARG A 156 -22.68 16.89 -16.66
CA ARG A 156 -23.41 17.73 -17.61
C ARG A 156 -24.77 18.09 -17.06
N ARG A 157 -25.51 17.12 -16.49
CA ARG A 157 -26.76 17.39 -15.76
C ARG A 157 -26.54 18.47 -14.70
N ALA A 158 -25.56 18.29 -13.81
CA ALA A 158 -25.26 19.28 -12.78
C ALA A 158 -24.88 20.66 -13.35
N ALA A 159 -24.09 20.71 -14.42
CA ALA A 159 -23.69 21.97 -15.07
C ALA A 159 -24.89 22.70 -15.70
N VAL A 160 -25.82 21.98 -16.34
CA VAL A 160 -27.04 22.54 -16.94
C VAL A 160 -27.96 23.11 -15.86
N LEU A 161 -28.18 22.35 -14.78
CA LEU A 161 -28.99 22.82 -13.64
C LEU A 161 -28.40 24.08 -13.02
N ALA A 162 -27.08 24.09 -12.80
CA ALA A 162 -26.41 25.26 -12.24
C ALA A 162 -26.37 26.46 -13.19
N LEU A 163 -26.45 26.27 -14.52
CA LEU A 163 -26.62 27.36 -15.49
C LEU A 163 -28.04 27.90 -15.50
N ARG A 164 -29.05 27.03 -15.40
CA ARG A 164 -30.47 27.43 -15.32
C ARG A 164 -30.70 28.38 -14.14
N GLU A 165 -30.09 28.09 -13.00
CA GLU A 165 -30.16 28.94 -11.80
C GLU A 165 -29.48 30.32 -11.97
N GLN A 166 -28.58 30.47 -12.94
CA GLN A 166 -27.84 31.72 -13.17
C GLN A 166 -28.52 32.65 -14.18
N ILE A 167 -29.50 32.16 -14.95
CA ILE A 167 -30.18 32.92 -16.00
C ILE A 167 -31.55 33.37 -15.46
N ALA A 168 -31.84 34.68 -15.57
CA ALA A 168 -33.08 35.26 -15.04
C ALA A 168 -34.37 34.76 -15.75
N SER A 169 -34.26 34.40 -17.03
CA SER A 169 -35.33 33.80 -17.84
C SER A 169 -34.76 32.66 -18.69
N PRO A 170 -34.52 31.47 -18.11
CA PRO A 170 -33.95 30.36 -18.85
C PRO A 170 -34.98 29.81 -19.84
N ASP A 171 -34.58 29.65 -21.10
CA ASP A 171 -35.35 28.91 -22.10
C ASP A 171 -35.55 27.45 -21.61
N GLU A 172 -36.75 26.91 -21.69
CA GLU A 172 -37.03 25.51 -21.31
C GLU A 172 -36.18 24.54 -22.13
N SER A 173 -35.84 24.92 -23.37
CA SER A 173 -34.93 24.17 -24.24
C SER A 173 -33.52 24.02 -23.65
N LEU A 174 -33.13 24.82 -22.66
CA LEU A 174 -31.86 24.73 -21.94
C LEU A 174 -31.75 23.41 -21.17
N THR A 175 -32.83 23.00 -20.52
CA THR A 175 -32.88 21.83 -19.62
C THR A 175 -33.18 20.53 -20.35
N ALA A 176 -33.81 20.61 -21.52
CA ALA A 176 -34.01 19.47 -22.40
C ALA A 176 -32.66 18.99 -22.97
N TRP A 177 -32.26 17.75 -22.66
CA TRP A 177 -30.99 17.19 -23.12
C TRP A 177 -31.20 15.87 -23.87
N PRO A 178 -30.48 15.62 -24.98
CA PRO A 178 -30.49 14.32 -25.67
C PRO A 178 -30.01 13.19 -24.76
N VAL A 179 -30.87 12.18 -24.59
CA VAL A 179 -30.57 10.97 -23.82
C VAL A 179 -30.78 9.74 -24.68
N ASP A 180 -29.76 8.90 -24.76
CA ASP A 180 -29.86 7.55 -25.32
C ASP A 180 -30.39 6.60 -24.24
N PHE A 181 -31.56 6.01 -24.48
CA PHE A 181 -32.25 5.13 -23.56
C PHE A 181 -32.00 3.66 -23.86
N PHE A 182 -31.80 2.88 -22.79
CA PHE A 182 -31.56 1.44 -22.83
C PHE A 182 -32.53 0.70 -21.93
N ASN A 183 -33.02 -0.46 -22.38
CA ASN A 183 -33.89 -1.32 -21.59
C ASN A 183 -33.10 -2.01 -20.47
N GLU A 184 -33.35 -1.63 -19.22
CA GLU A 184 -32.61 -2.16 -18.07
C GLU A 184 -32.71 -3.68 -17.91
N ALA A 185 -33.86 -4.27 -18.25
CA ALA A 185 -34.07 -5.71 -18.15
C ALA A 185 -33.22 -6.52 -19.15
N LYS A 186 -32.69 -5.87 -20.19
CA LYS A 186 -31.80 -6.48 -21.19
C LYS A 186 -30.33 -6.20 -20.95
N LEU A 187 -29.98 -5.44 -19.90
CA LEU A 187 -28.59 -5.09 -19.57
C LEU A 187 -28.09 -5.92 -18.38
N SER A 188 -27.07 -6.72 -18.63
CA SER A 188 -26.22 -7.38 -17.65
C SER A 188 -25.41 -6.35 -16.86
N ALA A 189 -24.81 -6.79 -15.74
CA ALA A 189 -23.89 -5.96 -14.97
C ALA A 189 -22.72 -5.44 -15.83
N LEU A 190 -22.22 -6.27 -16.76
CA LEU A 190 -21.16 -5.89 -17.70
C LEU A 190 -21.63 -4.84 -18.72
N GLY A 191 -22.82 -5.01 -19.31
CA GLY A 191 -23.40 -4.03 -20.23
C GLY A 191 -23.61 -2.66 -19.56
N ARG A 192 -24.12 -2.63 -18.32
CA ARG A 192 -24.25 -1.38 -17.54
C ARG A 192 -22.89 -0.75 -17.24
N ALA A 193 -21.93 -1.55 -16.81
CA ALA A 193 -20.57 -1.10 -16.54
C ALA A 193 -19.91 -0.47 -17.78
N ARG A 194 -20.16 -1.02 -18.97
CA ARG A 194 -19.68 -0.47 -20.25
C ARG A 194 -20.35 0.85 -20.61
N LEU A 195 -21.66 0.99 -20.40
CA LEU A 195 -22.37 2.27 -20.57
C LEU A 195 -21.87 3.36 -19.60
N GLN A 196 -21.30 2.99 -18.46
CA GLN A 196 -20.71 3.90 -17.47
C GLN A 196 -19.24 4.27 -17.77
N GLU A 197 -18.59 3.70 -18.79
CA GLU A 197 -17.16 3.95 -19.07
C GLU A 197 -16.87 5.34 -19.63
N ASN A 198 -15.95 6.05 -18.98
CA ASN A 198 -15.52 7.40 -19.38
C ASN A 198 -14.15 7.40 -20.07
N ARG A 199 -13.94 6.54 -21.08
CA ARG A 199 -12.65 6.41 -21.79
C ARG A 199 -12.57 7.17 -23.12
N LYS A 200 -13.47 8.14 -23.35
CA LYS A 200 -13.37 9.08 -24.47
C LYS A 200 -12.56 10.31 -24.03
N PRO A 201 -11.69 10.90 -24.88
CA PRO A 201 -10.89 12.07 -24.52
C PRO A 201 -11.70 13.29 -24.03
N THR A 202 -12.98 13.36 -24.41
CA THR A 202 -13.92 14.44 -24.05
C THR A 202 -14.66 14.20 -22.73
N ILE A 203 -14.42 13.09 -22.04
CA ILE A 203 -15.08 12.73 -20.78
C ILE A 203 -14.03 12.55 -19.68
N LEU A 204 -14.35 12.98 -18.45
CA LEU A 204 -13.44 12.87 -17.31
C LEU A 204 -13.06 11.40 -17.06
N VAL A 205 -11.78 11.07 -17.27
CA VAL A 205 -11.24 9.71 -17.07
C VAL A 205 -11.58 9.20 -15.66
N ASP A 206 -11.93 7.92 -15.57
CA ASP A 206 -12.18 7.25 -14.30
C ASP A 206 -10.89 7.24 -13.47
N THR A 207 -11.01 7.59 -12.19
CA THR A 207 -9.89 7.50 -11.25
C THR A 207 -9.62 6.04 -10.87
N ASP A 208 -8.45 5.74 -10.31
CA ASP A 208 -8.17 4.41 -9.74
C ASP A 208 -9.22 4.03 -8.67
N GLY A 209 -9.70 4.98 -7.88
CA GLY A 209 -10.78 4.73 -6.90
C GLY A 209 -12.12 4.36 -7.54
N ASP A 210 -12.51 5.06 -8.62
CA ASP A 210 -13.73 4.75 -9.38
C ASP A 210 -13.63 3.38 -10.05
N LEU A 211 -12.48 3.08 -10.66
CA LEU A 211 -12.20 1.77 -11.25
C LEU A 211 -12.26 0.65 -10.21
N TRP A 212 -11.79 0.90 -8.98
CA TRP A 212 -11.82 -0.10 -7.92
C TRP A 212 -13.24 -0.44 -7.47
N ALA A 213 -14.05 0.59 -7.22
CA ALA A 213 -15.45 0.40 -6.88
C ALA A 213 -16.19 -0.35 -7.99
N LYS A 214 -15.96 0.02 -9.26
CA LYS A 214 -16.57 -0.64 -10.42
C LYS A 214 -16.16 -2.11 -10.53
N LEU A 215 -14.87 -2.42 -10.48
CA LEU A 215 -14.36 -3.79 -10.58
C LEU A 215 -14.81 -4.66 -9.41
N THR A 216 -14.91 -4.08 -8.21
CA THR A 216 -15.43 -4.79 -7.02
C THR A 216 -16.89 -5.16 -7.21
N THR A 217 -17.73 -4.21 -7.63
CA THR A 217 -19.15 -4.45 -7.93
C THR A 217 -19.30 -5.56 -8.98
N LEU A 218 -18.55 -5.47 -10.08
CA LEU A 218 -18.57 -6.48 -11.13
C LEU A 218 -18.16 -7.87 -10.63
N LEU A 219 -17.17 -7.95 -9.73
CA LEU A 219 -16.76 -9.23 -9.15
C LEU A 219 -17.78 -9.78 -8.16
N ASP A 220 -18.46 -8.91 -7.40
CA ASP A 220 -19.45 -9.33 -6.41
C ASP A 220 -20.74 -9.86 -7.08
N ASP A 221 -21.09 -9.33 -8.24
CA ASP A 221 -22.20 -9.83 -9.08
C ASP A 221 -21.88 -11.19 -9.74
N GLU A 222 -20.60 -11.59 -9.78
CA GLU A 222 -20.17 -12.82 -10.44
C GLU A 222 -20.28 -14.06 -9.53
N SER A 223 -20.72 -15.17 -10.12
CA SER A 223 -20.79 -16.46 -9.42
C SER A 223 -19.43 -16.86 -8.83
N ALA A 224 -19.44 -17.61 -7.72
CA ALA A 224 -18.21 -18.06 -7.07
C ALA A 224 -17.31 -18.88 -8.02
N ALA A 225 -17.90 -19.69 -8.91
CA ALA A 225 -17.18 -20.46 -9.92
C ALA A 225 -16.49 -19.54 -10.95
N LYS A 226 -17.18 -18.48 -11.40
CA LYS A 226 -16.61 -17.51 -12.34
C LYS A 226 -15.50 -16.68 -11.69
N ARG A 227 -15.70 -16.20 -10.45
CA ARG A 227 -14.65 -15.53 -9.67
C ARG A 227 -13.40 -16.40 -9.51
N LYS A 228 -13.55 -17.69 -9.21
CA LYS A 228 -12.43 -18.64 -9.13
C LYS A 228 -11.68 -18.75 -10.45
N THR A 229 -12.38 -18.65 -11.57
CA THR A 229 -11.79 -18.66 -12.92
C THR A 229 -11.03 -17.37 -13.21
N ILE A 230 -11.61 -16.22 -12.88
CA ILE A 230 -10.98 -14.89 -13.05
C ILE A 230 -9.68 -14.82 -12.24
N PHE A 231 -9.68 -15.31 -11.00
CA PHE A 231 -8.51 -15.31 -10.11
C PHE A 231 -7.61 -16.54 -10.23
N LYS A 232 -7.83 -17.42 -11.22
CA LYS A 232 -7.02 -18.63 -11.43
C LYS A 232 -5.56 -18.29 -11.74
N SER A 233 -5.34 -17.25 -12.57
CA SER A 233 -4.02 -16.78 -12.95
C SER A 233 -4.02 -15.26 -13.19
N LYS A 234 -2.82 -14.68 -13.22
CA LYS A 234 -2.62 -13.27 -13.61
C LYS A 234 -3.16 -12.98 -15.02
N SER A 235 -2.91 -13.89 -15.96
CA SER A 235 -3.39 -13.76 -17.35
C SER A 235 -4.91 -13.83 -17.47
N ALA A 236 -5.58 -14.68 -16.68
CA ALA A 236 -7.04 -14.77 -16.67
C ALA A 236 -7.67 -13.48 -16.12
N PHE A 237 -7.10 -12.92 -15.06
CA PHE A 237 -7.52 -11.64 -14.50
C PHE A 237 -7.26 -10.50 -15.50
N GLU A 238 -6.10 -10.48 -16.16
CA GLU A 238 -5.78 -9.49 -17.18
C GLU A 238 -6.76 -9.52 -18.35
N GLN A 239 -7.09 -10.71 -18.87
CA GLN A 239 -8.06 -10.86 -19.95
C GLN A 239 -9.46 -10.41 -19.51
N TRP A 240 -9.85 -10.69 -18.27
CA TRP A 240 -11.09 -10.16 -17.70
C TRP A 240 -11.04 -8.63 -17.55
N GLY A 241 -10.01 -8.08 -16.92
CA GLY A 241 -9.82 -6.64 -16.70
C GLY A 241 -9.76 -5.81 -17.97
N ARG A 242 -9.12 -6.35 -19.03
CA ARG A 242 -9.14 -5.76 -20.38
C ARG A 242 -10.56 -5.70 -20.95
N ARG A 243 -11.33 -6.79 -20.81
CA ARG A 243 -12.73 -6.87 -21.31
C ARG A 243 -13.72 -6.00 -20.54
N VAL A 244 -13.56 -5.84 -19.23
CA VAL A 244 -14.58 -5.14 -18.41
C VAL A 244 -14.28 -3.68 -18.15
N SER A 245 -13.01 -3.28 -18.30
CA SER A 245 -12.57 -1.92 -17.97
C SER A 245 -11.35 -1.48 -18.77
N LYS A 246 -10.94 -2.19 -19.83
CA LYS A 246 -9.80 -1.85 -20.71
C LYS A 246 -8.48 -1.60 -19.95
N LEU A 247 -8.24 -2.30 -18.84
CA LEU A 247 -6.98 -2.18 -18.09
C LEU A 247 -5.78 -2.59 -18.95
N SER A 248 -4.67 -1.89 -18.83
CA SER A 248 -3.40 -2.35 -19.39
C SER A 248 -2.87 -3.58 -18.65
N ALA A 249 -1.93 -4.30 -19.26
CA ALA A 249 -1.29 -5.47 -18.63
C ALA A 249 -0.63 -5.14 -17.29
N SER A 250 0.10 -4.00 -17.24
CA SER A 250 0.83 -3.57 -16.06
C SER A 250 -0.10 -3.14 -14.93
N GLU A 251 -1.21 -2.48 -15.25
CA GLU A 251 -2.27 -2.17 -14.29
C GLU A 251 -2.90 -3.46 -13.78
N ALA A 252 -3.39 -4.33 -14.68
CA ALA A 252 -4.09 -5.56 -14.30
C ALA A 252 -3.27 -6.42 -13.34
N GLN A 253 -1.95 -6.44 -13.50
CA GLN A 253 -1.03 -7.12 -12.59
C GLN A 253 -1.02 -6.55 -11.17
N ARG A 254 -1.07 -5.22 -11.01
CA ARG A 254 -1.15 -4.56 -9.68
C ARG A 254 -2.52 -4.79 -9.06
N TRP A 255 -3.59 -4.62 -9.84
CA TRP A 255 -4.96 -4.90 -9.43
C TRP A 255 -5.14 -6.33 -8.94
N TYR A 256 -4.69 -7.32 -9.72
CA TYR A 256 -4.71 -8.73 -9.35
C TYR A 256 -4.04 -8.99 -7.99
N THR A 257 -2.91 -8.33 -7.74
CA THR A 257 -2.17 -8.46 -6.48
C THR A 257 -3.00 -7.92 -5.31
N LEU A 258 -3.56 -6.72 -5.45
CA LEU A 258 -4.38 -6.08 -4.42
C LEU A 258 -5.68 -6.84 -4.13
N PHE A 259 -6.41 -7.28 -5.16
CA PHE A 259 -7.65 -8.03 -5.01
C PHE A 259 -7.48 -9.36 -4.26
N ARG A 260 -6.27 -9.94 -4.29
CA ARG A 260 -5.93 -11.17 -3.57
C ARG A 260 -5.24 -10.92 -2.23
N HIS A 261 -5.03 -9.66 -1.85
CA HIS A 261 -4.31 -9.27 -0.66
C HIS A 261 -5.27 -8.93 0.49
N PRO A 262 -4.90 -9.15 1.77
CA PRO A 262 -5.70 -8.72 2.93
C PRO A 262 -6.03 -7.22 2.99
N LEU A 263 -5.36 -6.39 2.20
CA LEU A 263 -5.67 -4.97 2.08
C LEU A 263 -6.98 -4.69 1.34
N LYS A 264 -7.53 -5.65 0.59
CA LYS A 264 -8.76 -5.46 -0.20
C LYS A 264 -9.88 -4.84 0.65
N ASN A 265 -10.13 -5.39 1.85
CA ASN A 265 -11.23 -4.93 2.71
C ASN A 265 -11.12 -3.46 3.11
N VAL A 266 -9.91 -2.98 3.44
CA VAL A 266 -9.71 -1.56 3.80
C VAL A 266 -9.78 -0.66 2.56
N ILE A 267 -9.33 -1.14 1.40
CA ILE A 267 -9.44 -0.40 0.14
C ILE A 267 -10.91 -0.30 -0.30
N ASP A 268 -11.69 -1.39 -0.19
CA ASP A 268 -13.12 -1.39 -0.50
C ASP A 268 -13.85 -0.34 0.34
N ARG A 269 -13.63 -0.35 1.67
CA ARG A 269 -14.22 0.62 2.58
C ARG A 269 -13.77 2.04 2.29
N PHE A 270 -12.50 2.24 1.95
CA PHE A 270 -12.00 3.55 1.53
C PHE A 270 -12.71 4.04 0.26
N CYS A 271 -12.79 3.20 -0.77
CA CYS A 271 -13.41 3.49 -2.07
C CYS A 271 -14.94 3.53 -2.04
N GLN A 272 -15.60 3.17 -0.92
CA GLN A 272 -17.02 3.47 -0.70
C GLN A 272 -17.26 4.97 -0.48
N THR A 273 -16.24 5.71 -0.02
CA THR A 273 -16.33 7.15 0.22
C THR A 273 -16.05 7.97 -1.04
N ALA A 274 -16.63 9.16 -1.15
CA ALA A 274 -16.29 10.10 -2.23
C ALA A 274 -14.80 10.54 -2.18
N TRP A 275 -14.23 10.65 -0.97
CA TRP A 275 -12.81 10.90 -0.75
C TRP A 275 -11.94 9.79 -1.36
N GLY A 276 -12.24 8.53 -1.04
CA GLY A 276 -11.48 7.38 -1.55
C GLY A 276 -11.62 7.23 -3.06
N ARG A 277 -12.82 7.40 -3.62
CA ARG A 277 -12.99 7.43 -5.07
C ARG A 277 -12.12 8.48 -5.73
N LYS A 278 -12.14 9.72 -5.22
CA LYS A 278 -11.39 10.83 -5.82
C LYS A 278 -9.87 10.69 -5.69
N THR A 279 -9.36 10.09 -4.62
CA THR A 279 -7.94 10.19 -4.26
C THR A 279 -7.16 8.89 -4.33
N MET A 280 -7.82 7.74 -4.28
CA MET A 280 -7.13 6.45 -4.28
C MET A 280 -6.23 6.32 -5.52
N THR A 281 -5.04 5.77 -5.30
CA THR A 281 -4.10 5.36 -6.33
C THR A 281 -3.57 3.97 -6.03
N VAL A 282 -3.57 3.09 -7.03
CA VAL A 282 -3.12 1.70 -6.90
C VAL A 282 -1.64 1.64 -6.46
N GLY A 283 -0.83 2.61 -6.90
CA GLY A 283 0.60 2.67 -6.61
C GLY A 283 0.94 2.77 -5.12
N ALA A 284 0.14 3.45 -4.32
CA ALA A 284 0.41 3.61 -2.89
C ALA A 284 0.25 2.29 -2.14
N PHE A 285 -0.82 1.53 -2.44
CA PHE A 285 -1.06 0.23 -1.84
C PHE A 285 -0.11 -0.85 -2.39
N ASP A 286 0.23 -0.82 -3.67
CA ASP A 286 1.27 -1.68 -4.23
C ASP A 286 2.62 -1.45 -3.52
N SER A 287 2.95 -0.20 -3.20
CA SER A 287 4.17 0.13 -2.43
C SER A 287 4.10 -0.33 -0.97
N ALA A 288 2.92 -0.24 -0.34
CA ALA A 288 2.70 -0.80 1.00
C ALA A 288 2.93 -2.32 1.04
N ILE A 289 2.50 -3.05 0.01
CA ILE A 289 2.73 -4.50 -0.11
C ILE A 289 4.20 -4.80 -0.36
N LYS A 290 4.82 -4.15 -1.35
CA LYS A 290 6.23 -4.39 -1.72
C LYS A 290 7.21 -4.08 -0.59
N SER A 291 6.89 -3.08 0.22
CA SER A 291 7.66 -2.75 1.42
C SER A 291 7.43 -3.73 2.58
N ARG A 292 6.44 -4.64 2.51
CA ARG A 292 6.02 -5.56 3.58
C ARG A 292 5.60 -4.86 4.88
N MET A 293 5.18 -3.60 4.76
CA MET A 293 4.67 -2.75 5.83
C MET A 293 3.15 -2.57 5.75
N HIS A 294 2.48 -3.42 4.96
CA HIS A 294 1.06 -3.28 4.65
C HIS A 294 0.16 -3.36 5.89
N ASP A 295 0.52 -4.11 6.93
CA ASP A 295 -0.25 -4.19 8.16
C ASP A 295 -0.22 -2.88 8.95
N ARG A 296 0.93 -2.22 9.02
CA ARG A 296 1.07 -0.89 9.61
C ARG A 296 0.24 0.14 8.85
N PHE A 297 0.35 0.15 7.52
CA PHE A 297 -0.43 1.07 6.68
C PHE A 297 -1.93 0.76 6.71
N ARG A 298 -2.32 -0.52 6.83
CA ARG A 298 -3.70 -0.94 7.09
C ARG A 298 -4.18 -0.33 8.40
N GLY A 299 -3.41 -0.45 9.49
CA GLY A 299 -3.75 0.10 10.79
C GLY A 299 -3.99 1.62 10.75
N ILE A 300 -3.08 2.37 10.11
CA ILE A 300 -3.22 3.83 9.95
C ILE A 300 -4.53 4.18 9.22
N LEU A 301 -4.79 3.54 8.08
CA LEU A 301 -5.97 3.85 7.27
C LEU A 301 -7.26 3.38 7.97
N THR A 302 -7.27 2.19 8.57
CA THR A 302 -8.41 1.66 9.31
C THR A 302 -8.79 2.56 10.48
N ALA A 303 -7.83 2.96 11.32
CA ALA A 303 -8.10 3.85 12.45
C ALA A 303 -8.71 5.19 12.01
N GLN A 304 -8.21 5.76 10.90
CA GLN A 304 -8.77 6.98 10.34
C GLN A 304 -10.19 6.76 9.79
N LEU A 305 -10.44 5.67 9.05
CA LEU A 305 -11.79 5.37 8.54
C LEU A 305 -12.78 5.08 9.67
N ASP A 306 -12.35 4.43 10.75
CA ASP A 306 -13.17 4.19 11.95
C ASP A 306 -13.54 5.49 12.64
N ALA A 307 -12.58 6.40 12.80
CA ALA A 307 -12.86 7.69 13.42
C ALA A 307 -13.80 8.56 12.56
N LEU A 308 -13.62 8.57 11.24
CA LEU A 308 -14.50 9.29 10.33
C LEU A 308 -15.90 8.66 10.25
N GLN A 309 -15.99 7.34 10.26
CA GLN A 309 -17.26 6.62 10.30
C GLN A 309 -18.01 6.90 11.61
N SER A 310 -17.31 6.94 12.73
CA SER A 310 -17.91 7.26 14.04
C SER A 310 -18.38 8.72 14.11
N ALA A 311 -17.67 9.64 13.44
CA ALA A 311 -18.05 11.05 13.39
C ALA A 311 -19.26 11.31 12.47
N LEU A 312 -19.34 10.64 11.31
CA LEU A 312 -20.31 10.93 10.25
C LEU A 312 -21.47 9.95 10.16
N ASP A 313 -21.38 8.80 10.83
CA ASP A 313 -22.37 7.73 10.80
C ASP A 313 -22.83 7.39 9.37
N GLN A 314 -24.13 7.44 9.08
CA GLN A 314 -24.69 7.10 7.76
C GLN A 314 -24.19 8.02 6.63
N LYS A 315 -23.67 9.21 6.96
CA LYS A 315 -23.14 10.18 5.99
C LYS A 315 -21.68 9.93 5.64
N PHE A 316 -21.02 8.95 6.26
CA PHE A 316 -19.62 8.60 5.99
C PHE A 316 -19.29 8.43 4.50
N PRO A 317 -20.11 7.77 3.65
CA PRO A 317 -19.82 7.65 2.21
C PRO A 317 -19.71 8.99 1.47
N SER A 318 -20.31 10.06 2.00
CA SER A 318 -20.35 11.39 1.37
C SER A 318 -19.10 12.23 1.62
N ILE A 319 -18.17 11.80 2.49
CA ILE A 319 -16.97 12.58 2.83
C ILE A 319 -16.11 12.93 1.62
N GLN A 320 -15.72 14.20 1.52
CA GLN A 320 -14.95 14.73 0.41
C GLN A 320 -13.46 14.86 0.73
N ALA A 321 -12.62 14.78 -0.30
CA ALA A 321 -11.17 14.94 -0.15
C ALA A 321 -10.77 16.30 0.43
N SER A 322 -11.49 17.38 0.09
CA SER A 322 -11.27 18.71 0.63
C SER A 322 -11.51 18.78 2.14
N GLU A 323 -12.46 18.00 2.66
CA GLU A 323 -12.82 17.98 4.07
C GLU A 323 -11.73 17.29 4.89
N VAL A 324 -11.30 16.10 4.46
CA VAL A 324 -10.18 15.38 5.07
C VAL A 324 -8.89 16.19 5.01
N ASN A 325 -8.62 16.84 3.88
CA ASN A 325 -7.44 17.70 3.74
C ASN A 325 -7.48 18.92 4.68
N ALA A 326 -8.66 19.46 4.99
CA ALA A 326 -8.77 20.56 5.94
C ALA A 326 -8.52 20.11 7.38
N LEU A 327 -9.03 18.93 7.76
CA LEU A 327 -8.77 18.31 9.07
C LEU A 327 -7.28 17.91 9.22
N ALA A 328 -6.69 17.29 8.19
CA ALA A 328 -5.30 16.84 8.20
C ALA A 328 -4.25 17.97 8.26
N ARG A 329 -4.66 19.22 8.08
CA ARG A 329 -3.80 20.41 8.21
C ARG A 329 -3.73 20.94 9.64
N LEU A 330 -4.64 20.51 10.51
CA LEU A 330 -4.61 20.91 11.91
C LEU A 330 -3.49 20.17 12.66
N SER A 331 -3.02 20.77 13.75
CA SER A 331 -2.08 20.11 14.65
C SER A 331 -2.74 18.89 15.30
N GLN A 332 -1.95 17.86 15.59
CA GLN A 332 -2.41 16.67 16.32
C GLN A 332 -1.62 16.52 17.62
N PRO A 333 -2.27 16.31 18.77
CA PRO A 333 -3.72 16.21 18.96
C PRO A 333 -4.46 17.53 18.65
N PHE A 334 -5.71 17.44 18.19
CA PHE A 334 -6.49 18.60 17.79
C PHE A 334 -6.71 19.55 18.96
N THR A 335 -6.45 20.84 18.76
CA THR A 335 -6.89 21.84 19.74
C THR A 335 -8.33 22.25 19.46
N ARG A 336 -9.13 22.44 20.51
CA ARG A 336 -10.51 22.95 20.38
C ARG A 336 -10.55 24.28 19.64
N THR A 337 -9.53 25.13 19.80
CA THR A 337 -9.43 26.42 19.10
C THR A 337 -9.27 26.24 17.59
N GLU A 338 -8.37 25.36 17.15
CA GLU A 338 -8.20 25.05 15.72
C GLU A 338 -9.48 24.47 15.11
N LEU A 339 -10.13 23.52 15.79
CA LEU A 339 -11.40 22.94 15.36
C LEU A 339 -12.50 24.00 15.27
N THR A 340 -12.59 24.88 16.27
CA THR A 340 -13.60 25.95 16.28
C THR A 340 -13.37 26.92 15.12
N ASN A 341 -12.12 27.31 14.86
CA ASN A 341 -11.79 28.17 13.72
C ASN A 341 -12.04 27.49 12.37
N LEU A 342 -11.91 26.16 12.31
CA LEU A 342 -12.15 25.38 11.09
C LEU A 342 -13.65 25.27 10.77
N PHE A 343 -14.47 24.93 11.77
CA PHE A 343 -15.91 24.70 11.61
C PHE A 343 -16.72 26.02 11.67
N PHE A 344 -16.37 26.91 12.60
CA PHE A 344 -17.08 28.16 12.91
C PHE A 344 -16.11 29.36 12.84
N PRO A 345 -15.64 29.74 11.64
CA PRO A 345 -14.60 30.76 11.47
C PRO A 345 -15.03 32.14 12.02
N PRO A 346 -14.15 32.86 12.74
CA PRO A 346 -14.48 34.13 13.39
C PRO A 346 -14.74 35.25 12.38
N GLY A 347 -15.61 36.19 12.79
CA GLY A 347 -16.15 37.35 12.06
C GLY A 347 -15.27 38.06 11.03
N THR A 348 -13.96 38.15 11.24
CA THR A 348 -13.10 39.21 10.66
C THR A 348 -12.02 38.76 9.67
N ALA A 349 -12.06 37.54 9.12
CA ALA A 349 -11.04 37.09 8.16
C ALA A 349 -11.17 37.81 6.79
N GLY A 350 -10.14 38.60 6.43
CA GLY A 350 -10.10 39.48 5.26
C GLY A 350 -10.09 38.80 3.88
N LYS A 351 -9.99 39.65 2.85
CA LYS A 351 -10.12 39.54 1.37
C LYS A 351 -10.05 38.17 0.65
N ASN A 352 -9.54 37.09 1.24
CA ASN A 352 -9.66 35.72 0.73
C ASN A 352 -10.78 34.99 1.49
N GLN A 353 -12.03 35.37 1.19
CA GLN A 353 -13.25 34.92 1.87
C GLN A 353 -13.33 33.38 1.96
N THR A 354 -13.16 32.83 3.15
CA THR A 354 -13.95 31.64 3.50
C THR A 354 -15.39 32.13 3.55
N ARG A 355 -16.14 31.91 2.47
CA ARG A 355 -17.59 32.15 2.46
C ARG A 355 -18.18 31.47 3.70
N ARG A 356 -19.13 32.12 4.36
CA ARG A 356 -19.84 31.57 5.53
C ARG A 356 -21.28 31.30 5.15
N VAL A 357 -21.88 30.32 5.81
CA VAL A 357 -23.29 29.99 5.68
C VAL A 357 -23.93 30.21 7.05
N ALA A 358 -25.02 30.97 7.09
CA ALA A 358 -25.77 31.19 8.33
C ALA A 358 -26.34 29.85 8.83
N LEU A 359 -26.29 29.65 10.14
CA LEU A 359 -26.97 28.53 10.78
C LEU A 359 -28.45 28.89 11.00
N GLN A 360 -29.32 27.89 11.00
CA GLN A 360 -30.73 28.04 11.39
C GLN A 360 -30.85 28.45 12.86
N GLU A 361 -30.03 27.84 13.73
CA GLU A 361 -29.92 28.16 15.14
C GLU A 361 -28.45 28.39 15.52
N ALA A 362 -28.19 29.43 16.32
CA ALA A 362 -26.85 29.73 16.78
C ALA A 362 -26.37 28.69 17.80
N VAL A 363 -25.11 28.29 17.70
CA VAL A 363 -24.48 27.34 18.64
C VAL A 363 -23.57 28.07 19.61
N PHE A 364 -23.60 27.65 20.88
CA PHE A 364 -22.76 28.23 21.92
C PHE A 364 -21.50 27.39 22.15
N ILE A 365 -20.34 27.97 21.85
CA ILE A 365 -19.04 27.32 22.02
C ILE A 365 -18.25 28.15 23.02
N ARG A 366 -17.96 27.58 24.21
CA ARG A 366 -17.29 28.28 25.33
C ARG A 366 -17.96 29.61 25.71
N GLY A 367 -19.29 29.63 25.72
CA GLY A 367 -20.07 30.84 26.04
C GLY A 367 -20.02 31.94 24.97
N LYS A 368 -19.43 31.67 23.80
CA LYS A 368 -19.50 32.54 22.63
C LYS A 368 -20.52 31.99 21.65
N GLU A 369 -21.38 32.87 21.17
CA GLU A 369 -22.38 32.56 20.15
C GLU A 369 -21.73 32.49 18.76
N HIS A 370 -22.00 31.43 18.02
CA HIS A 370 -21.61 31.26 16.64
C HIS A 370 -22.86 31.07 15.78
N SER A 371 -23.14 32.05 14.91
CA SER A 371 -24.33 32.07 14.04
C SER A 371 -24.04 31.62 12.59
N SER A 372 -22.82 31.18 12.29
CA SER A 372 -22.45 30.74 10.94
C SER A 372 -21.39 29.64 10.94
N ARG A 373 -21.46 28.76 9.94
CA ARG A 373 -20.47 27.71 9.66
C ARG A 373 -19.67 28.00 8.40
N ARG A 374 -18.55 27.28 8.24
CA ARG A 374 -17.68 27.38 7.05
C ARG A 374 -18.42 26.90 5.79
N ALA A 375 -18.49 27.72 4.73
CA ALA A 375 -19.07 27.30 3.47
C ALA A 375 -18.22 26.24 2.76
N GLY A 376 -18.89 25.31 2.08
CA GLY A 376 -18.25 24.26 1.30
C GLY A 376 -17.59 23.15 2.14
N PHE A 377 -17.84 23.11 3.44
CA PHE A 377 -17.32 22.10 4.37
C PHE A 377 -18.51 21.32 4.93
N PHE A 378 -18.53 20.00 4.76
CA PHE A 378 -19.63 19.12 5.20
C PHE A 378 -21.01 19.59 4.72
N THR A 379 -21.12 19.95 3.44
CA THR A 379 -22.35 20.55 2.87
C THR A 379 -23.54 19.60 2.81
N TYR A 380 -23.30 18.30 2.99
CA TYR A 380 -24.33 17.26 3.03
C TYR A 380 -24.88 17.02 4.44
N LEU A 381 -24.42 17.78 5.44
CA LEU A 381 -24.90 17.73 6.82
C LEU A 381 -25.84 18.91 7.10
N ASP A 382 -26.90 18.66 7.85
CA ASP A 382 -27.66 19.74 8.50
C ASP A 382 -26.84 20.41 9.62
N ASP A 383 -27.39 21.45 10.23
CA ASP A 383 -26.66 22.25 11.21
C ASP A 383 -26.37 21.49 12.52
N MET A 384 -27.26 20.57 12.91
CA MET A 384 -27.11 19.75 14.12
C MET A 384 -26.13 18.59 13.90
N GLU A 385 -26.24 17.90 12.76
CA GLU A 385 -25.27 16.90 12.32
C GLU A 385 -23.87 17.51 12.22
N TYR A 386 -23.76 18.71 11.63
CA TYR A 386 -22.50 19.45 11.51
C TYR A 386 -21.88 19.79 12.87
N PHE A 387 -22.70 20.26 13.81
CA PHE A 387 -22.25 20.52 15.18
C PHE A 387 -21.86 19.24 15.93
N THR A 388 -22.56 18.12 15.68
CA THR A 388 -22.24 16.80 16.26
C THR A 388 -20.87 16.31 15.78
N VAL A 389 -20.56 16.45 14.50
CA VAL A 389 -19.22 16.15 13.96
C VAL A 389 -18.15 17.00 14.62
N TYR A 390 -18.39 18.30 14.79
CA TYR A 390 -17.49 19.18 15.53
C TYR A 390 -17.27 18.67 16.97
N GLN A 391 -18.34 18.34 17.69
CA GLN A 391 -18.25 17.81 19.05
C GLN A 391 -17.47 16.50 19.09
N TYR A 392 -17.65 15.59 18.13
CA TYR A 392 -16.90 14.34 18.07
C TYR A 392 -15.39 14.59 18.07
N PHE A 393 -14.88 15.45 17.18
CA PHE A 393 -13.45 15.76 17.12
C PHE A 393 -12.94 16.52 18.35
N VAL A 394 -13.81 17.31 18.98
CA VAL A 394 -13.49 17.99 20.24
C VAL A 394 -13.34 17.02 21.41
N HIS A 395 -14.13 15.94 21.46
CA HIS A 395 -14.06 14.91 22.49
C HIS A 395 -12.99 13.85 22.20
N ASN A 396 -12.55 13.73 20.94
CA ASN A 396 -11.53 12.78 20.49
C ASN A 396 -10.34 13.50 19.85
N PRO A 397 -9.58 14.31 20.62
CA PRO A 397 -8.51 15.14 20.07
C PRO A 397 -7.31 14.34 19.54
N ASP A 398 -7.12 13.10 20.02
CA ASP A 398 -6.00 12.22 19.63
C ASP A 398 -6.25 11.46 18.32
N VAL A 399 -7.40 11.65 17.69
CA VAL A 399 -7.70 11.01 16.39
C VAL A 399 -6.71 11.51 15.33
N SER A 400 -5.96 10.58 14.76
CA SER A 400 -5.03 10.87 13.66
C SER A 400 -5.76 10.89 12.32
N ILE A 401 -5.95 12.09 11.75
CA ILE A 401 -6.44 12.28 10.38
C ILE A 401 -5.28 12.69 9.48
N ILE A 402 -5.00 11.91 8.43
CA ILE A 402 -4.03 12.29 7.39
C ILE A 402 -4.73 12.39 6.03
N SER A 403 -4.22 13.29 5.19
CA SER A 403 -4.61 13.33 3.78
C SER A 403 -4.13 12.07 3.06
N TYR A 404 -4.80 11.71 1.97
CA TYR A 404 -4.31 10.61 1.13
C TYR A 404 -2.92 10.89 0.55
N ALA A 405 -2.60 12.16 0.25
CA ALA A 405 -1.26 12.54 -0.22
C ALA A 405 -0.18 12.26 0.85
N GLN A 406 -0.47 12.53 2.13
CA GLN A 406 0.40 12.16 3.23
C GLN A 406 0.51 10.63 3.34
N PHE A 407 -0.61 9.90 3.29
CA PHE A 407 -0.61 8.42 3.30
C PHE A 407 0.25 7.83 2.16
N ALA A 408 0.04 8.26 0.92
CA ALA A 408 0.82 7.82 -0.23
C ALA A 408 2.31 8.19 -0.08
N SER A 409 2.62 9.37 0.45
CA SER A 409 4.01 9.75 0.75
C SER A 409 4.64 8.83 1.81
N LEU A 410 3.88 8.43 2.84
CA LEU A 410 4.35 7.47 3.84
C LEU A 410 4.67 6.12 3.22
N THR A 411 3.80 5.58 2.35
CA THR A 411 4.05 4.27 1.73
C THR A 411 5.23 4.30 0.76
N HIS A 412 5.36 5.36 -0.06
CA HIS A 412 6.40 5.47 -1.08
C HIS A 412 7.77 5.86 -0.53
N LYS A 413 7.85 6.69 0.50
CA LYS A 413 9.13 7.17 1.05
C LYS A 413 9.54 6.38 2.28
N VAL A 414 8.71 6.41 3.31
CA VAL A 414 9.03 5.80 4.61
C VAL A 414 8.93 4.29 4.52
N GLY A 415 7.85 3.76 3.93
CA GLY A 415 7.64 2.33 3.76
C GLY A 415 8.74 1.66 2.94
N VAL A 416 9.10 2.23 1.79
CA VAL A 416 10.18 1.68 0.95
C VAL A 416 11.53 1.67 1.69
N THR A 417 11.91 2.77 2.33
CA THR A 417 13.14 2.85 3.12
C THR A 417 13.12 1.86 4.29
N ALA A 418 12.02 1.79 5.04
CA ALA A 418 11.82 0.80 6.10
C ALA A 418 11.95 -0.62 5.57
N GLY A 419 11.41 -0.91 4.38
CA GLY A 419 11.50 -2.24 3.79
C GLY A 419 12.94 -2.70 3.51
N TYR A 420 13.83 -1.78 3.13
CA TYR A 420 15.25 -2.11 2.97
C TYR A 420 15.95 -2.27 4.32
N ILE A 421 15.74 -1.32 5.24
CA ILE A 421 16.40 -1.32 6.55
C ILE A 421 15.98 -2.53 7.38
N LEU A 422 14.68 -2.84 7.42
CA LEU A 422 14.15 -4.01 8.12
C LEU A 422 14.65 -5.32 7.52
N HIS A 423 14.97 -5.35 6.21
CA HIS A 423 15.63 -6.51 5.62
C HIS A 423 17.01 -6.74 6.24
N HIS A 424 17.83 -5.68 6.34
CA HIS A 424 19.12 -5.76 7.04
C HIS A 424 18.95 -6.17 8.50
N VAL A 425 18.04 -5.52 9.23
CA VAL A 425 17.79 -5.82 10.65
C VAL A 425 17.37 -7.26 10.87
N VAL A 426 16.46 -7.81 10.05
CA VAL A 426 16.04 -9.21 10.19
C VAL A 426 17.20 -10.16 9.91
N THR A 427 18.05 -9.88 8.92
CA THR A 427 19.26 -10.69 8.66
C THR A 427 20.28 -10.56 9.79
N TRP A 428 20.36 -9.42 10.48
CA TRP A 428 21.18 -9.26 11.68
C TRP A 428 20.70 -10.05 12.89
N ILE A 429 19.40 -10.38 12.95
CA ILE A 429 18.80 -11.19 14.04
C ILE A 429 18.87 -12.68 13.67
N ASN A 430 18.68 -13.00 12.39
CA ASN A 430 18.73 -14.34 11.87
C ASN A 430 19.42 -14.35 10.50
N PRO A 431 20.72 -14.69 10.46
CA PRO A 431 21.49 -14.76 9.22
C PRO A 431 20.95 -15.74 8.18
N ARG A 432 20.16 -16.74 8.61
CA ARG A 432 19.52 -17.72 7.73
C ARG A 432 18.16 -17.25 7.22
N TYR A 433 17.76 -16.01 7.49
CA TYR A 433 16.50 -15.48 6.99
C TYR A 433 16.58 -15.29 5.47
N GLU A 434 15.78 -16.08 4.76
CA GLU A 434 15.51 -15.85 3.35
C GLU A 434 14.17 -15.12 3.19
N LYS A 435 14.21 -14.02 2.44
CA LYS A 435 13.02 -13.27 2.05
C LYS A 435 12.14 -14.18 1.17
N PRO A 436 10.86 -14.41 1.52
CA PRO A 436 10.07 -15.39 0.81
C PRO A 436 9.75 -14.91 -0.60
N GLY A 437 9.88 -15.82 -1.56
CA GLY A 437 9.49 -15.57 -2.95
C GLY A 437 7.97 -15.43 -3.10
N ASN A 438 7.55 -14.80 -4.20
CA ASN A 438 6.13 -14.56 -4.53
C ASN A 438 5.29 -15.85 -4.65
N ALA A 439 5.94 -17.01 -4.81
CA ALA A 439 5.29 -18.32 -4.90
C ALA A 439 5.07 -19.01 -3.54
N SER A 440 5.60 -18.46 -2.44
CA SER A 440 5.41 -19.04 -1.11
C SER A 440 3.94 -18.96 -0.69
N LYS A 441 3.28 -20.10 -0.49
CA LYS A 441 1.86 -20.12 -0.08
C LYS A 441 1.66 -19.48 1.30
N ASP A 442 2.58 -19.77 2.23
CA ASP A 442 2.41 -19.42 3.65
C ASP A 442 3.10 -18.10 4.02
N ARG A 443 4.06 -17.62 3.21
CA ARG A 443 4.84 -16.41 3.51
C ARG A 443 4.77 -15.32 2.44
N ARG A 444 3.94 -15.47 1.39
CA ARG A 444 3.79 -14.45 0.33
C ARG A 444 3.44 -13.06 0.86
N ASN A 445 2.66 -12.99 1.93
CA ASN A 445 2.22 -11.75 2.57
C ASN A 445 2.93 -11.52 3.90
N GLU A 446 4.07 -12.18 4.16
CA GLU A 446 4.81 -11.97 5.42
C GLU A 446 5.18 -10.49 5.61
N THR A 447 4.82 -9.95 6.77
CA THR A 447 5.18 -8.60 7.21
C THR A 447 6.55 -8.58 7.87
N TRP A 448 7.16 -7.40 8.01
CA TRP A 448 8.42 -7.30 8.75
C TRP A 448 8.27 -7.62 10.23
N LYS A 449 7.12 -7.31 10.85
CA LYS A 449 6.80 -7.75 12.22
C LYS A 449 6.87 -9.26 12.34
N GLU A 450 6.21 -10.00 11.45
CA GLU A 450 6.23 -11.46 11.44
C GLU A 450 7.63 -12.04 11.17
N ALA A 451 8.41 -11.38 10.31
CA ALA A 451 9.79 -11.77 10.03
C ALA A 451 10.69 -11.57 11.26
N ILE A 452 10.57 -10.42 11.94
CA ILE A 452 11.28 -10.15 13.20
C ILE A 452 10.88 -11.18 14.26
N HIS A 453 9.58 -11.40 14.47
CA HIS A 453 9.08 -12.39 15.44
C HIS A 453 9.70 -13.77 15.19
N ARG A 454 9.67 -14.25 13.94
CA ARG A 454 10.26 -15.55 13.58
C ARG A 454 11.76 -15.61 13.75
N SER A 455 12.46 -14.51 13.48
CA SER A 455 13.90 -14.42 13.71
C SER A 455 14.22 -14.44 15.20
N LEU A 456 13.45 -13.74 16.03
CA LEU A 456 13.57 -13.79 17.49
C LEU A 456 13.25 -15.18 18.04
N ASP A 457 12.24 -15.88 17.50
CA ASP A 457 11.92 -17.26 17.88
C ASP A 457 13.03 -18.24 17.52
N ALA A 458 13.60 -18.12 16.32
CA ALA A 458 14.73 -18.93 15.89
C ALA A 458 15.94 -18.70 16.82
N TYR A 459 16.19 -17.44 17.16
CA TYR A 459 17.22 -17.05 18.12
C TYR A 459 16.96 -17.64 19.51
N SER A 460 15.75 -17.51 20.04
CA SER A 460 15.33 -18.06 21.34
C SER A 460 15.53 -19.57 21.46
N ARG A 461 15.43 -20.31 20.35
CA ARG A 461 15.66 -21.77 20.34
C ARG A 461 17.14 -22.12 20.44
N GLN A 462 18.01 -21.25 19.93
CA GLN A 462 19.46 -21.40 19.99
C GLN A 462 20.02 -20.92 21.34
N HIS A 463 19.28 -20.07 22.05
CA HIS A 463 19.68 -19.49 23.34
C HIS A 463 18.63 -19.75 24.44
N PRO A 464 18.65 -20.94 25.10
CA PRO A 464 17.64 -21.35 26.08
C PRO A 464 17.53 -20.43 27.32
N ASN A 465 18.60 -19.69 27.63
CA ASN A 465 18.64 -18.72 28.74
C ASN A 465 17.94 -17.40 28.39
N TRP A 466 17.57 -17.19 27.12
CA TRP A 466 16.86 -16.00 26.68
C TRP A 466 15.35 -16.17 26.94
N THR A 467 14.80 -15.33 27.81
CA THR A 467 13.38 -15.40 28.20
C THR A 467 12.46 -15.14 27.01
N ARG A 468 11.68 -16.16 26.63
CA ARG A 468 10.76 -16.19 25.47
C ARG A 468 9.49 -15.36 25.59
N SER A 469 9.15 -14.86 26.78
CA SER A 469 7.74 -14.63 27.12
C SER A 469 7.04 -13.44 26.44
N ASP A 470 7.67 -12.73 25.49
CA ASP A 470 6.98 -11.69 24.72
C ASP A 470 7.64 -11.31 23.37
N ASN A 471 7.94 -12.30 22.52
CA ASN A 471 8.53 -12.02 21.20
C ASN A 471 7.61 -11.20 20.29
N ASP A 472 6.29 -11.34 20.45
CA ASP A 472 5.30 -10.61 19.66
C ASP A 472 5.30 -9.11 20.00
N SER A 473 5.24 -8.74 21.29
CA SER A 473 5.33 -7.31 21.65
C SER A 473 6.69 -6.73 21.33
N ARG A 474 7.78 -7.51 21.48
CA ARG A 474 9.12 -7.06 21.08
C ARG A 474 9.23 -6.83 19.58
N ALA A 475 8.68 -7.72 18.76
CA ALA A 475 8.67 -7.56 17.31
C ALA A 475 7.87 -6.33 16.88
N ASP A 476 6.70 -6.13 17.50
CA ASP A 476 5.86 -4.95 17.26
C ASP A 476 6.57 -3.64 17.65
N ASP A 477 7.14 -3.58 18.86
CA ASP A 477 7.83 -2.39 19.34
C ASP A 477 9.12 -2.12 18.55
N LEU A 478 9.90 -3.14 18.19
CA LEU A 478 11.09 -2.98 17.37
C LEU A 478 10.72 -2.46 15.96
N GLU A 479 9.74 -3.06 15.28
CA GLU A 479 9.26 -2.57 13.98
C GLU A 479 8.76 -1.12 14.10
N ASN A 480 8.03 -0.81 15.17
CA ASN A 480 7.52 0.53 15.44
C ASN A 480 8.63 1.55 15.68
N GLN A 481 9.63 1.23 16.52
CA GLN A 481 10.76 2.11 16.80
C GLN A 481 11.59 2.38 15.54
N ILE A 482 11.82 1.35 14.71
CA ILE A 482 12.54 1.50 13.43
C ILE A 482 11.72 2.37 12.47
N TYR A 483 10.42 2.10 12.34
CA TYR A 483 9.53 2.91 11.50
C TYR A 483 9.53 4.38 11.95
N MET A 484 9.41 4.64 13.25
CA MET A 484 9.39 5.99 13.80
C MET A 484 10.72 6.71 13.66
N LEU A 485 11.84 6.00 13.81
CA LEU A 485 13.17 6.53 13.48
C LEU A 485 13.18 7.00 12.03
N ILE A 486 12.82 6.14 11.08
CA ILE A 486 12.83 6.46 9.64
C ILE A 486 11.86 7.59 9.30
N TYR A 487 10.67 7.60 9.90
CA TYR A 487 9.68 8.65 9.70
C TYR A 487 10.23 10.02 10.13
N ARG A 488 10.76 10.13 11.36
CA ARG A 488 11.28 11.38 11.92
C ARG A 488 12.56 11.86 11.24
N SER A 489 13.41 10.93 10.81
CA SER A 489 14.71 11.21 10.19
C SER A 489 14.73 10.96 8.68
N SER A 490 13.56 11.01 8.02
CA SER A 490 13.41 10.62 6.60
C SER A 490 14.34 11.40 5.66
N LYS A 491 14.67 12.65 5.96
CA LYS A 491 15.64 13.45 5.20
C LYS A 491 17.05 12.86 5.28
N HIS A 492 17.49 12.44 6.47
CA HIS A 492 18.81 11.87 6.69
C HIS A 492 18.96 10.50 6.01
N TRP A 493 17.92 9.65 6.03
CA TRP A 493 17.97 8.38 5.29
C TRP A 493 18.05 8.57 3.78
N ASN A 494 17.49 9.65 3.24
CA ASN A 494 17.55 9.96 1.81
C ASN A 494 18.81 10.74 1.40
N ASP A 495 19.74 10.99 2.33
CA ASP A 495 21.04 11.60 2.04
C ASP A 495 21.86 10.72 1.09
N SER A 496 22.63 11.33 0.18
CA SER A 496 23.46 10.61 -0.79
C SER A 496 24.54 9.75 -0.12
N ALA A 497 24.99 10.10 1.09
CA ALA A 497 25.92 9.29 1.87
C ALA A 497 25.25 8.09 2.55
N VAL A 498 23.98 8.21 2.96
CA VAL A 498 23.28 7.16 3.71
C VAL A 498 22.56 6.20 2.77
N LYS A 499 21.87 6.69 1.74
CA LYS A 499 21.00 5.88 0.88
C LYS A 499 21.67 4.63 0.28
N PRO A 500 22.90 4.72 -0.28
CA PRO A 500 23.58 3.55 -0.85
C PRO A 500 23.82 2.43 0.16
N THR A 501 23.92 2.77 1.45
CA THR A 501 24.26 1.80 2.49
C THR A 501 23.13 0.80 2.78
N TYR A 502 21.85 1.19 2.65
CA TYR A 502 20.72 0.26 2.87
C TYR A 502 20.10 -0.29 1.58
N THR A 503 20.28 0.37 0.43
CA THR A 503 19.63 -0.06 -0.82
C THR A 503 20.19 -1.36 -1.38
N THR A 504 21.47 -1.66 -1.11
CA THR A 504 22.07 -2.97 -1.40
C THR A 504 21.47 -3.98 -0.44
N THR A 505 20.75 -4.98 -0.95
CA THR A 505 20.07 -5.98 -0.10
C THR A 505 21.09 -6.88 0.61
N PRO A 506 20.75 -7.48 1.76
CA PRO A 506 21.61 -8.45 2.43
C PRO A 506 22.15 -9.54 1.49
N ASP A 507 21.32 -10.10 0.61
CA ASP A 507 21.75 -11.11 -0.39
C ASP A 507 22.82 -10.57 -1.35
N GLN A 508 22.68 -9.31 -1.78
CA GLN A 508 23.66 -8.65 -2.66
C GLN A 508 24.95 -8.35 -1.90
N VAL A 509 24.85 -7.93 -0.64
CA VAL A 509 26.03 -7.72 0.20
C VAL A 509 26.75 -9.05 0.40
N GLN A 510 26.04 -10.14 0.70
CA GLN A 510 26.64 -11.46 0.83
C GLN A 510 27.36 -11.89 -0.45
N ALA A 511 26.72 -11.73 -1.61
CA ALA A 511 27.35 -12.02 -2.89
C ALA A 511 28.61 -11.16 -3.17
N LEU A 512 28.66 -9.91 -2.67
CA LEU A 512 29.84 -9.06 -2.80
C LEU A 512 30.98 -9.49 -1.87
N LEU A 513 30.66 -9.97 -0.66
CA LEU A 513 31.64 -10.53 0.27
C LEU A 513 32.22 -11.83 -0.29
N ASP A 514 31.37 -12.74 -0.76
CA ASP A 514 31.79 -14.02 -1.33
C ASP A 514 32.67 -13.84 -2.59
N GLN A 515 32.50 -12.72 -3.29
CA GLN A 515 33.32 -12.35 -4.46
C GLN A 515 34.59 -11.55 -4.08
N GLY A 516 34.83 -11.27 -2.79
CA GLY A 516 35.93 -10.41 -2.32
C GLY A 516 35.85 -8.96 -2.80
N LYS A 517 34.67 -8.51 -3.29
CA LYS A 517 34.44 -7.14 -3.81
C LYS A 517 34.03 -6.14 -2.73
N MET A 518 33.73 -6.63 -1.55
CA MET A 518 33.44 -5.85 -0.36
C MET A 518 34.10 -6.56 0.81
N SER A 519 34.69 -5.82 1.74
CA SER A 519 35.13 -6.37 3.02
C SER A 519 34.05 -6.22 4.09
N ALA A 520 34.12 -7.04 5.14
CA ALA A 520 33.34 -6.86 6.36
C ALA A 520 33.49 -5.44 6.94
N ALA A 521 34.71 -4.90 6.89
CA ALA A 521 35.01 -3.55 7.34
C ALA A 521 34.27 -2.48 6.50
N ASP A 522 34.17 -2.67 5.19
CA ASP A 522 33.41 -1.77 4.32
C ASP A 522 31.92 -1.78 4.62
N TYR A 523 31.34 -2.94 4.93
CA TYR A 523 29.96 -3.00 5.39
C TYR A 523 29.76 -2.25 6.71
N ARG A 524 30.71 -2.39 7.65
CA ARG A 524 30.67 -1.76 8.99
C ARG A 524 30.78 -0.23 8.96
N LYS A 525 31.38 0.37 7.93
CA LYS A 525 31.46 1.85 7.77
C LYS A 525 30.10 2.54 7.82
N ARG A 526 28.99 1.84 7.54
CA ARG A 526 27.63 2.40 7.72
C ARG A 526 27.37 2.85 9.15
N PHE A 527 27.93 2.18 10.15
CA PHE A 527 27.72 2.49 11.57
C PHE A 527 28.50 3.72 12.04
N ASP A 528 29.43 4.24 11.23
CA ASP A 528 30.06 5.54 11.46
C ASP A 528 29.07 6.69 11.23
N LEU A 529 27.99 6.42 10.48
CA LEU A 529 26.89 7.35 10.29
C LEU A 529 25.97 7.28 11.52
N GLY A 530 25.79 8.42 12.19
CA GLY A 530 25.05 8.51 13.46
C GLY A 530 23.65 7.88 13.41
N ILE A 531 22.98 7.93 12.26
CA ILE A 531 21.63 7.37 12.08
C ILE A 531 21.60 5.82 12.10
N TRP A 532 22.63 5.18 11.57
CA TRP A 532 22.80 3.72 11.67
C TRP A 532 23.22 3.31 13.06
N ASN A 533 24.02 4.13 13.74
CA ASN A 533 24.37 3.89 15.12
C ASN A 533 23.12 3.98 16.03
N GLU A 534 22.24 4.95 15.81
CA GLU A 534 20.97 5.03 16.54
C GLU A 534 20.06 3.82 16.25
N LEU A 535 19.94 3.41 14.98
CA LEU A 535 19.22 2.19 14.62
C LEU A 535 19.79 0.97 15.34
N ARG A 536 21.12 0.84 15.35
CA ARG A 536 21.84 -0.25 16.03
C ARG A 536 21.51 -0.28 17.52
N SER A 537 21.55 0.86 18.21
CA SER A 537 21.22 0.96 19.63
C SER A 537 19.77 0.51 19.94
N ARG A 538 18.82 0.81 19.05
CA ARG A 538 17.42 0.35 19.18
C ARG A 538 17.31 -1.16 19.04
N VAL A 539 17.97 -1.74 18.04
CA VAL A 539 18.01 -3.21 17.88
C VAL A 539 18.65 -3.86 19.10
N GLN A 540 19.76 -3.32 19.61
CA GLN A 540 20.44 -3.82 20.82
C GLN A 540 19.55 -3.80 22.06
N HIS A 541 18.80 -2.72 22.26
CA HIS A 541 17.87 -2.62 23.38
C HIS A 541 16.85 -3.78 23.42
N HIS A 542 16.39 -4.20 22.25
CA HIS A 542 15.40 -5.28 22.10
C HIS A 542 15.96 -6.69 22.16
N LEU A 543 17.24 -6.85 21.80
CA LEU A 543 17.92 -8.15 21.81
C LEU A 543 18.56 -8.47 23.18
N GLY A 544 18.96 -7.44 23.93
CA GLY A 544 19.66 -7.57 25.22
C GLY A 544 21.17 -7.34 25.09
N THR A 545 21.84 -7.20 26.24
CA THR A 545 23.27 -6.83 26.32
C THR A 545 24.22 -8.03 26.37
N ASP A 546 23.77 -9.25 26.04
CA ASP A 546 24.62 -10.43 26.11
C ASP A 546 25.81 -10.27 25.12
N PRO A 547 27.07 -10.39 25.59
CA PRO A 547 28.25 -10.32 24.75
C PRO A 547 28.34 -11.42 23.68
N PHE A 548 27.41 -12.36 23.53
CA PHE A 548 27.33 -13.23 22.34
C PHE A 548 26.49 -12.65 21.18
N HIS A 549 25.70 -11.61 21.41
CA HIS A 549 24.82 -11.04 20.36
C HIS A 549 25.58 -10.40 19.19
N TRP A 550 26.87 -10.10 19.33
CA TRP A 550 27.69 -9.58 18.22
C TRP A 550 28.00 -10.66 17.17
N GLU A 551 27.91 -11.95 17.52
CA GLU A 551 28.03 -13.05 16.56
C GLU A 551 26.82 -13.15 15.61
N VAL A 552 25.68 -12.58 15.98
CA VAL A 552 24.50 -12.54 15.10
C VAL A 552 24.65 -11.48 14.01
N MET A 553 25.35 -10.38 14.33
CA MET A 553 25.91 -9.45 13.35
C MET A 553 27.16 -10.02 12.65
N ALA A 554 27.75 -11.09 13.20
CA ALA A 554 28.90 -11.78 12.62
C ALA A 554 28.57 -12.59 11.37
N PHE A 555 27.35 -12.55 10.83
CA PHE A 555 27.19 -12.90 9.41
C PHE A 555 28.14 -12.08 8.51
N PHE A 556 28.43 -10.84 8.90
CA PHE A 556 29.48 -10.03 8.29
C PHE A 556 30.88 -10.23 8.90
N ASN A 557 31.01 -10.85 10.08
CA ASN A 557 32.32 -11.12 10.70
C ASN A 557 32.82 -12.55 10.48
N TYR A 558 32.03 -13.49 9.96
CA TYR A 558 32.49 -14.84 9.62
C TYR A 558 33.54 -14.76 8.50
N HIS A 559 33.40 -13.78 7.60
CA HIS A 559 34.44 -13.39 6.63
C HIS A 559 35.54 -12.47 7.20
N ALA A 560 35.46 -12.07 8.48
CA ALA A 560 36.51 -11.32 9.17
C ALA A 560 37.37 -12.21 10.10
N GLU A 561 36.94 -13.43 10.39
CA GLU A 561 37.70 -14.40 11.20
C GLU A 561 38.31 -15.54 10.37
N GLU A 562 38.16 -15.51 9.04
CA GLU A 562 38.99 -16.29 8.09
C GLU A 562 40.13 -15.47 7.45
N GLU A 563 40.39 -14.24 7.91
CA GLU A 563 41.80 -13.84 8.01
C GLU A 563 42.32 -14.51 9.28
N GLU A 564 42.75 -15.76 9.15
CA GLU A 564 43.76 -16.31 10.03
C GLU A 564 44.80 -15.20 10.19
N THR A 565 44.87 -14.57 11.37
CA THR A 565 46.18 -14.12 11.82
C THR A 565 46.96 -15.42 11.80
N PRO A 566 47.91 -15.62 10.85
CA PRO A 566 48.54 -16.92 10.71
C PRO A 566 49.02 -17.27 12.10
N TYR A 567 48.74 -18.48 12.57
CA TYR A 567 48.96 -18.92 13.96
C TYR A 567 50.33 -18.45 14.51
N GLU A 568 51.29 -18.24 13.62
CA GLU A 568 52.62 -17.64 13.74
C GLU A 568 52.72 -16.18 14.23
N THR A 569 51.64 -15.38 14.24
CA THR A 569 51.66 -13.93 14.55
C THR A 569 51.18 -13.59 15.96
N LEU A 570 50.65 -14.57 16.70
CA LEU A 570 50.28 -14.38 18.10
C LEU A 570 51.54 -14.32 18.99
N PRO A 571 51.65 -13.37 19.94
CA PRO A 571 52.88 -13.18 20.72
C PRO A 571 53.37 -14.45 21.44
N TRP A 572 52.44 -15.32 21.87
CA TRP A 572 52.74 -16.55 22.58
C TRP A 572 53.11 -17.75 21.68
N THR A 573 52.89 -17.68 20.37
CA THR A 573 53.28 -18.75 19.42
C THR A 573 54.70 -18.56 18.87
N THR A 574 55.25 -17.34 18.96
CA THR A 574 56.65 -17.05 18.61
C THR A 574 57.68 -17.86 19.42
N TRP A 575 57.30 -18.31 20.62
CA TRP A 575 58.15 -19.14 21.48
C TRP A 575 58.48 -20.48 20.84
N GLY A 576 57.56 -21.08 20.09
CA GLY A 576 57.78 -22.35 19.40
C GLY A 576 58.96 -22.29 18.44
N ARG A 577 58.91 -21.33 17.50
CA ARG A 577 59.95 -21.12 16.50
C ARG A 577 61.28 -20.69 17.14
N LYS A 578 61.26 -19.78 18.13
CA LYS A 578 62.48 -19.35 18.83
C LYS A 578 63.15 -20.47 19.63
N ILE A 579 62.37 -21.33 20.29
CA ILE A 579 62.90 -22.49 21.02
C ILE A 579 63.49 -23.49 20.05
N GLN A 580 62.81 -23.78 18.94
CA GLN A 580 63.33 -24.65 17.89
C GLN A 580 64.66 -24.11 17.33
N GLU A 581 64.70 -22.85 16.90
CA GLU A 581 65.89 -22.20 16.35
C GLU A 581 67.04 -22.19 17.37
N SER A 582 66.76 -21.81 18.63
CA SER A 582 67.76 -21.75 19.69
C SER A 582 68.30 -23.14 20.06
N MET A 583 67.42 -24.16 20.15
CA MET A 583 67.82 -25.55 20.39
C MET A 583 68.68 -26.08 19.25
N TRP A 584 68.32 -25.81 17.99
CA TRP A 584 69.10 -26.26 16.84
C TRP A 584 70.44 -25.53 16.70
N ALA A 585 70.51 -24.26 17.09
CA ALA A 585 71.74 -23.48 17.05
C ALA A 585 72.69 -23.82 18.20
N SER A 586 72.17 -24.20 19.37
CA SER A 586 72.97 -24.27 20.61
C SER A 586 73.19 -25.69 21.13
N ASN A 587 72.36 -26.67 20.73
CA ASN A 587 72.47 -28.04 21.21
C ASN A 587 73.29 -28.89 20.22
N TRP A 588 74.54 -29.19 20.60
CA TRP A 588 75.46 -29.97 19.78
C TRP A 588 75.00 -31.42 19.53
N GLU A 589 74.17 -32.00 20.42
CA GLU A 589 73.61 -33.35 20.26
C GLU A 589 72.54 -33.37 19.16
N LEU A 590 71.68 -32.34 19.11
CA LEU A 590 70.69 -32.15 18.03
C LEU A 590 71.34 -31.80 16.69
N GLN A 591 72.55 -31.23 16.71
CA GLN A 591 73.35 -30.98 15.51
C GLN A 591 74.08 -32.24 15.02
N GLY A 592 74.55 -33.07 15.94
CA GLY A 592 75.37 -34.26 15.65
C GLY A 592 74.61 -35.53 15.31
N LEU A 593 73.28 -35.57 15.50
CA LEU A 593 72.45 -36.76 15.29
C LEU A 593 71.41 -36.52 14.18
N PRO A 594 71.72 -36.90 12.92
CA PRO A 594 70.86 -36.62 11.76
C PRO A 594 69.46 -37.22 11.84
N PHE A 595 69.30 -38.35 12.54
CA PHE A 595 67.99 -39.01 12.69
C PHE A 595 67.03 -38.24 13.61
N LEU A 596 67.50 -37.26 14.39
CA LEU A 596 66.67 -36.35 15.16
C LEU A 596 66.22 -35.13 14.34
N ARG A 597 66.75 -34.90 13.13
CA ARG A 597 66.34 -33.78 12.26
C ARG A 597 65.13 -34.10 11.38
N THR A 598 64.14 -34.81 11.90
CA THR A 598 62.90 -35.04 11.15
C THR A 598 62.01 -33.81 11.17
N GLU A 599 61.22 -33.60 10.10
CA GLU A 599 60.21 -32.55 10.06
C GLU A 599 59.20 -32.70 11.21
N GLN A 600 58.88 -33.94 11.58
CA GLN A 600 58.00 -34.24 12.71
C GLN A 600 58.57 -33.74 14.04
N LEU A 601 59.84 -34.00 14.34
CA LEU A 601 60.44 -33.55 15.60
C LEU A 601 60.52 -32.02 15.66
N GLN A 602 60.82 -31.38 14.52
CA GLN A 602 60.81 -29.92 14.40
C GLN A 602 59.41 -29.34 14.66
N ALA A 603 58.36 -29.93 14.07
CA ALA A 603 56.98 -29.54 14.31
C ALA A 603 56.56 -29.75 15.78
N ASP A 604 56.95 -30.88 16.38
CA ASP A 604 56.66 -31.19 17.79
C ASP A 604 57.32 -30.18 18.73
N LEU A 605 58.58 -29.79 18.46
CA LEU A 605 59.28 -28.77 19.25
C LEU A 605 58.65 -27.39 19.13
N VAL A 606 58.22 -26.99 17.93
CA VAL A 606 57.48 -25.74 17.74
C VAL A 606 56.18 -25.76 18.53
N LEU A 607 55.43 -26.86 18.48
CA LEU A 607 54.19 -27.01 19.24
C LEU A 607 54.42 -26.97 20.75
N GLN A 608 55.39 -27.73 21.26
CA GLN A 608 55.72 -27.74 22.70
C GLN A 608 56.23 -26.38 23.18
N GLY A 609 57.05 -25.70 22.37
CA GLY A 609 57.53 -24.36 22.68
C GLY A 609 56.41 -23.32 22.69
N ALA A 610 55.42 -23.42 21.79
CA ALA A 610 54.24 -22.57 21.81
C ALA A 610 53.35 -22.82 23.05
N LEU A 611 53.14 -24.09 23.42
CA LEU A 611 52.41 -24.46 24.64
C LEU A 611 53.11 -23.95 25.90
N PHE A 612 54.44 -24.05 25.95
CA PHE A 612 55.25 -23.48 27.02
C PHE A 612 55.10 -21.95 27.08
N GLY A 613 55.26 -21.26 25.96
CA GLY A 613 55.13 -19.80 25.85
C GLY A 613 53.77 -19.30 26.33
N ALA A 614 52.68 -19.98 25.95
CA ALA A 614 51.33 -19.67 26.41
C ALA A 614 51.18 -19.85 27.92
N LYS A 615 51.63 -20.98 28.48
CA LYS A 615 51.56 -21.25 29.93
C LYS A 615 52.39 -20.26 30.74
N TRP A 616 53.60 -19.94 30.27
CA TRP A 616 54.49 -18.99 30.92
C TRP A 616 53.90 -17.57 30.90
N THR A 617 53.42 -17.12 29.74
CA THR A 617 52.80 -15.79 29.58
C THR A 617 51.57 -15.64 30.48
N TYR A 618 50.70 -16.65 30.52
CA TYR A 618 49.55 -16.68 31.43
C TYR A 618 49.98 -16.58 32.90
N ARG A 619 51.01 -17.34 33.31
CA ARG A 619 51.52 -17.31 34.68
C ARG A 619 52.13 -15.95 35.03
N ALA A 620 52.90 -15.35 34.14
CA ALA A 620 53.52 -14.04 34.33
C ALA A 620 52.46 -12.93 34.44
N LEU A 621 51.46 -12.94 33.56
CA LEU A 621 50.33 -12.01 33.62
C LEU A 621 49.54 -12.17 34.91
N ARG A 622 49.22 -13.41 35.30
CA ARG A 622 48.53 -13.71 36.56
C ARG A 622 49.33 -13.23 37.78
N GLN A 623 50.64 -13.46 37.81
CA GLN A 623 51.49 -12.98 38.90
C GLN A 623 51.55 -11.45 38.94
N ARG A 624 51.58 -10.78 37.79
CA ARG A 624 51.57 -9.32 37.73
C ARG A 624 50.24 -8.72 38.17
N LEU A 625 49.12 -9.31 37.75
CA LEU A 625 47.78 -8.97 38.22
C LEU A 625 47.59 -9.18 39.73
N LEU A 626 48.26 -10.19 40.31
CA LEU A 626 48.23 -10.46 41.75
C LEU A 626 49.24 -9.62 42.55
N ALA A 627 50.27 -9.08 41.90
CA ALA A 627 51.33 -8.30 42.53
C ALA A 627 51.09 -6.79 42.46
N GLU A 628 50.16 -6.31 41.63
CA GLU A 628 49.69 -4.93 41.70
C GLU A 628 48.90 -4.74 43.00
N PRO A 629 49.36 -3.90 43.94
CA PRO A 629 48.54 -3.51 45.07
C PRO A 629 47.33 -2.78 44.50
N SER A 630 46.15 -3.18 44.93
CA SER A 630 44.88 -2.58 44.56
C SER A 630 44.90 -1.05 44.74
N GLU A 631 45.26 -0.31 43.70
CA GLU A 631 44.62 0.98 43.49
C GLU A 631 43.16 0.67 43.14
N PRO A 632 42.20 1.16 43.93
CA PRO A 632 40.81 0.95 43.63
C PRO A 632 40.54 1.64 42.30
N VAL A 633 40.21 0.86 41.27
CA VAL A 633 39.41 1.36 40.16
C VAL A 633 38.17 1.96 40.82
N VAL A 634 38.08 3.30 40.83
CA VAL A 634 36.97 4.06 41.39
C VAL A 634 35.74 3.78 40.52
N LEU A 635 35.07 2.67 40.80
CA LEU A 635 33.64 2.56 40.59
C LEU A 635 32.99 3.40 41.68
N SER A 636 32.33 4.49 41.28
CA SER A 636 31.71 5.43 42.21
C SER A 636 30.82 4.70 43.22
N ARG A 637 30.98 5.06 44.51
CA ARG A 637 30.29 4.48 45.68
C ARG A 637 28.75 4.56 45.64
N GLN A 638 28.18 5.14 44.59
CA GLN A 638 26.73 5.20 44.36
C GLN A 638 26.18 3.87 43.83
N LYS A 639 26.97 3.09 43.05
CA LYS A 639 26.52 1.79 42.50
C LYS A 639 26.58 0.62 43.48
N GLN A 640 27.39 0.71 44.54
CA GLN A 640 27.50 -0.36 45.56
C GLN A 640 26.39 -0.32 46.61
N ARG A 641 25.72 0.83 46.80
CA ARG A 641 24.60 0.94 47.77
C ARG A 641 23.27 0.43 47.23
N GLU A 642 23.07 0.43 45.92
CA GLU A 642 21.81 -0.05 45.30
C GLU A 642 21.79 -1.59 45.14
N GLN A 643 22.93 -2.26 45.07
CA GLN A 643 23.01 -3.71 44.84
C GLN A 643 22.95 -4.59 46.11
N MET A 644 22.96 -4.03 47.32
CA MET A 644 22.95 -4.82 48.57
C MET A 644 21.59 -4.92 49.27
N THR A 645 20.49 -4.40 48.71
CA THR A 645 19.18 -4.39 49.40
C THR A 645 18.12 -5.39 48.90
N GLU A 646 18.37 -6.15 47.85
CA GLU A 646 17.42 -7.18 47.41
C GLU A 646 18.15 -8.48 47.10
N VAL A 647 18.07 -9.45 48.02
CA VAL A 647 17.77 -10.88 47.79
C VAL A 647 17.93 -11.60 49.15
N ARG A 648 16.81 -11.96 49.79
CA ARG A 648 16.74 -13.03 50.80
C ARG A 648 16.56 -14.37 50.07
N PRO A 649 17.28 -15.45 50.43
CA PRO A 649 17.03 -16.78 49.88
C PRO A 649 15.91 -17.51 50.63
N PRO A 650 15.21 -18.47 49.99
CA PRO A 650 14.14 -19.25 50.62
C PRO A 650 14.73 -20.43 51.42
N HIS A 651 14.20 -20.63 52.63
CA HIS A 651 14.45 -21.85 53.42
C HIS A 651 13.69 -23.04 52.83
N LEU A 652 14.43 -24.09 52.48
CA LEU A 652 13.91 -25.42 52.16
C LEU A 652 14.03 -26.30 53.42
N THR A 653 12.88 -26.68 53.98
CA THR A 653 12.75 -27.63 55.09
C THR A 653 12.74 -29.05 54.53
N LEU A 654 13.71 -29.88 54.93
CA LEU A 654 13.68 -31.33 54.69
C LEU A 654 13.25 -32.02 55.99
N HIS A 655 12.04 -32.56 55.98
CA HIS A 655 11.58 -33.59 56.92
C HIS A 655 11.96 -34.94 56.33
N LEU A 656 12.71 -35.77 57.07
CA LEU A 656 12.55 -37.23 57.07
C LEU A 656 12.92 -37.80 58.43
N SER A 657 12.03 -38.66 58.89
CA SER A 657 11.94 -39.49 60.08
C SER A 657 13.21 -40.28 60.46
N HIS A 658 13.57 -40.22 61.75
CA HIS A 658 13.41 -41.34 62.69
C HIS A 658 13.45 -40.87 64.14
#